data_AF-A0A9D5V3J8-F1
#
_entry.id   AF-A0A9D5V3J8-F1
#
_cell.length_a   1.000
_cell.length_b   1.000
_cell.length_c   1.000
_cell.angle_alpha   90.00
_cell.angle_beta   90.00
_cell.angle_gamma   90.00
#
_symmetry.space_group_name_H-M   'P 1'
#
loop_
_entity.id
_entity.type
_entity.pdbx_description
1 polymer ?
#
loop_
_entity_poly.entity_id
_entity_poly.type
_entity_poly.pdbx_seq_one_letter_code
_entity_poly.pdbx_strand_id
1 'polypeptide(L)'
;MSGSQEGGKNKSRRRLFLEILTGALILGTILSLVASHFVRDRPRDRPLKLVVVAPLGGEHAAFGASIREGATLLVEQVNRAGGVHGRHLELVSVEESADAVVMGRALEAALGVEGVVAAVGHWMPESLVAALPYYRRQGIPVVTLAMGSRETLPMGEGVFYLSTDELSETRFLANYVRNITGEKIISIVRETGERGEAVARAFDETLQRFGTRVSFQWEVSPDPTEVDAGLARVVGEIKEQKLLGTIFFFGRTSLGARTLAAIRSEGLTNRFVGLRSLGTAAFLQHMGQVWKGKGSVQAAVHGTLTTTPLLFDTAGEVAQAFRNGYSERFSFSPDWVAAGSYDGVRMVASALRAIGVPAGEGAALEGLGKRLEERLLAYNGPGQAFTASSGPVFFDADRVAASQTMVGVYDGSNLVASLTQLWPIREEGVSNYLEEIVAGRALYVNDRFMYKTNVVYTGLRVEKIVSMEPENNVATLDLTIWFRWRGDFEPQDIVFTNAASVIRLEKPEREGTMGDMRYRSYRVKGDFFLNYSTAERAYGTHLVGATFRHRLLSRNNLMYVGDILGMGMIGGKSFTESVRGANLTEEQAGGGGGNLLQKVLEILAGGGASSDPLVELLTRSQVVSMAGWMVERAWVSQDIVAGSGEGDPRFVGFGKPEADFSRMDLGIVLKPDTFAVRDVIPPKYFLYIAIFALIGALLGSVLEGRDTTGEWGFHSFLLRLISWPLLLMAVGNQVLDYALRHLTPSNIDLIVQVYYILWWMVPARLLAIAVERFLWAPLERRTKRRIPNVVRMMTSLSIYLFASFGVVAFVFGKTITSLLATTGLTAMIIGLAVQANIANVFSGIILNIERPFSLGDFIKINTLIGQVVDITWRTIRIQSDDGQMVSLPNGKASEAEVHNFSRANGMNTNTNIYVHPRHEPERVLAIIEAAVAEMKQILRNTPEQMPSVYYLGVELVNGYWVSRFRFNFALAHLGKRNKALHELWGRLWEKFHQAGIDWHDLEREMLPLPQQVAAQAESRK
;
A
#
# COMPACT_ATOMS: atom_id res chain seq x y z
N MET A 1 -21.08 -59.92 -17.08
CA MET A 1 -22.05 -58.87 -16.70
C MET A 1 -21.54 -58.02 -15.52
N SER A 2 -20.37 -57.36 -15.61
CA SER A 2 -19.85 -56.46 -14.54
C SER A 2 -19.57 -55.02 -15.01
N GLY A 3 -19.65 -54.72 -16.31
CA GLY A 3 -19.33 -53.39 -16.85
C GLY A 3 -20.46 -52.34 -16.79
N SER A 4 -21.70 -52.72 -16.50
CA SER A 4 -22.84 -51.77 -16.47
C SER A 4 -23.14 -51.17 -15.09
N GLN A 5 -22.54 -51.69 -14.00
CA GLN A 5 -22.74 -51.13 -12.65
C GLN A 5 -21.75 -50.02 -12.27
N GLU A 6 -20.57 -49.92 -12.89
CA GLU A 6 -19.59 -48.86 -12.59
C GLU A 6 -19.99 -47.49 -13.18
N GLY A 7 -20.56 -47.46 -14.39
CA GLY A 7 -21.01 -46.21 -15.04
C GLY A 7 -22.16 -45.50 -14.28
N GLY A 8 -23.06 -46.26 -13.65
CA GLY A 8 -24.16 -45.72 -12.85
C GLY A 8 -23.71 -45.11 -11.52
N LYS A 9 -22.73 -45.74 -10.84
CA LYS A 9 -22.14 -45.23 -9.60
C LYS A 9 -21.39 -43.91 -9.82
N ASN A 10 -20.66 -43.78 -10.93
CA ASN A 10 -19.90 -42.56 -11.22
C ASN A 10 -20.82 -41.35 -11.54
N LYS A 11 -21.95 -41.60 -12.23
CA LYS A 11 -22.97 -40.58 -12.54
C LYS A 11 -23.73 -40.11 -11.29
N SER A 12 -24.05 -41.02 -10.36
CA SER A 12 -24.67 -40.71 -9.08
C SER A 12 -23.75 -39.89 -8.15
N ARG A 13 -22.44 -40.16 -8.15
CA ARG A 13 -21.45 -39.43 -7.35
C ARG A 13 -21.15 -38.03 -7.86
N ARG A 14 -21.03 -37.84 -9.18
CA ARG A 14 -20.89 -36.51 -9.80
C ARG A 14 -22.12 -35.64 -9.52
N ARG A 15 -23.31 -36.25 -9.52
CA ARG A 15 -24.55 -35.60 -9.11
C ARG A 15 -24.53 -35.21 -7.63
N LEU A 16 -24.08 -36.09 -6.73
CA LEU A 16 -23.92 -35.77 -5.30
C LEU A 16 -22.89 -34.63 -5.06
N PHE A 17 -21.78 -34.59 -5.80
CA PHE A 17 -20.83 -33.47 -5.74
C PHE A 17 -21.49 -32.16 -6.15
N LEU A 18 -22.20 -32.17 -7.27
CA LEU A 18 -22.90 -31.00 -7.77
C LEU A 18 -23.99 -30.56 -6.79
N GLU A 19 -24.73 -31.47 -6.17
CA GLU A 19 -25.74 -31.15 -5.15
C GLU A 19 -25.10 -30.55 -3.88
N ILE A 20 -23.98 -31.11 -3.39
CA ILE A 20 -23.23 -30.57 -2.24
C ILE A 20 -22.60 -29.21 -2.56
N LEU A 21 -22.00 -29.06 -3.75
CA LEU A 21 -21.39 -27.81 -4.20
C LEU A 21 -22.46 -26.73 -4.41
N THR A 22 -23.59 -27.08 -5.01
CA THR A 22 -24.73 -26.17 -5.20
C THR A 22 -25.32 -25.76 -3.86
N GLY A 23 -25.48 -26.70 -2.92
CA GLY A 23 -25.89 -26.42 -1.55
C GLY A 23 -24.93 -25.48 -0.81
N ALA A 24 -23.62 -25.68 -0.97
CA ALA A 24 -22.60 -24.80 -0.38
C ALA A 24 -22.56 -23.41 -1.04
N LEU A 25 -22.80 -23.33 -2.35
CA LEU A 25 -22.85 -22.07 -3.10
C LEU A 25 -24.12 -21.28 -2.76
N ILE A 26 -25.25 -21.97 -2.60
CA ILE A 26 -26.50 -21.40 -2.08
C ILE A 26 -26.29 -20.93 -0.64
N LEU A 27 -25.71 -21.76 0.24
CA LEU A 27 -25.43 -21.37 1.63
C LEU A 27 -24.45 -20.20 1.71
N GLY A 28 -23.43 -20.15 0.85
CA GLY A 28 -22.51 -19.02 0.75
C GLY A 28 -23.18 -17.77 0.22
N THR A 29 -24.08 -17.90 -0.74
CA THR A 29 -24.90 -16.78 -1.21
C THR A 29 -25.85 -16.31 -0.12
N ILE A 30 -26.50 -17.21 0.62
CA ILE A 30 -27.38 -16.89 1.75
C ILE A 30 -26.58 -16.24 2.88
N LEU A 31 -25.45 -16.81 3.30
CA LEU A 31 -24.61 -16.23 4.36
C LEU A 31 -23.97 -14.91 3.91
N SER A 32 -23.63 -14.76 2.63
CA SER A 32 -23.17 -13.49 2.05
C SER A 32 -24.30 -12.47 1.98
N LEU A 33 -25.53 -12.88 1.68
CA LEU A 33 -26.73 -12.03 1.71
C LEU A 33 -27.10 -11.65 3.13
N VAL A 34 -27.03 -12.60 4.07
CA VAL A 34 -27.26 -12.39 5.51
C VAL A 34 -26.16 -11.52 6.09
N ALA A 35 -24.89 -11.72 5.75
CA ALA A 35 -23.83 -10.81 6.15
C ALA A 35 -23.93 -9.46 5.45
N SER A 36 -24.42 -9.42 4.20
CA SER A 36 -24.76 -8.16 3.53
C SER A 36 -25.89 -7.46 4.26
N HIS A 37 -26.84 -8.21 4.79
CA HIS A 37 -27.91 -7.73 5.66
C HIS A 37 -27.32 -7.30 7.00
N PHE A 38 -26.46 -8.04 7.70
CA PHE A 38 -25.86 -7.58 8.96
C PHE A 38 -24.84 -6.42 8.82
N VAL A 39 -24.23 -6.25 7.66
CA VAL A 39 -23.28 -5.14 7.38
C VAL A 39 -23.96 -3.93 6.74
N ARG A 40 -25.03 -4.11 5.95
CA ARG A 40 -25.90 -3.02 5.49
C ARG A 40 -26.95 -2.62 6.53
N ASP A 41 -27.39 -3.59 7.32
CA ASP A 41 -28.44 -3.58 8.35
C ASP A 41 -27.88 -4.06 9.71
N ARG A 42 -26.70 -3.54 10.14
CA ARG A 42 -26.78 -2.88 11.45
C ARG A 42 -27.93 -1.89 11.24
N PRO A 43 -29.03 -1.93 12.03
CA PRO A 43 -30.13 -1.00 11.81
C PRO A 43 -29.48 0.35 11.58
N ARG A 44 -29.60 0.87 10.35
CA ARG A 44 -28.97 2.14 10.01
C ARG A 44 -29.73 3.09 10.87
N ASP A 45 -29.20 3.39 12.05
CA ASP A 45 -29.70 4.43 12.92
C ASP A 45 -29.99 5.59 11.99
N ARG A 46 -31.25 6.06 12.03
CA ARG A 46 -31.81 6.96 11.00
C ARG A 46 -30.77 8.00 10.57
N PRO A 47 -30.61 8.32 9.28
CA PRO A 47 -29.59 9.28 8.86
C PRO A 47 -29.73 10.59 9.65
N LEU A 48 -28.61 11.17 10.06
CA LEU A 48 -28.60 12.50 10.66
C LEU A 48 -28.76 13.50 9.52
N LYS A 49 -29.81 14.30 9.58
CA LYS A 49 -30.16 15.23 8.52
C LYS A 49 -29.70 16.62 8.87
N LEU A 50 -29.09 17.27 7.89
CA LEU A 50 -28.70 18.67 7.95
C LEU A 50 -29.59 19.43 6.97
N VAL A 51 -30.30 20.43 7.48
CA VAL A 51 -31.06 21.33 6.60
C VAL A 51 -30.05 22.27 5.94
N VAL A 52 -30.03 22.32 4.61
CA VAL A 52 -29.20 23.28 3.86
C VAL A 52 -30.14 24.27 3.22
N VAL A 53 -30.11 25.50 3.73
CA VAL A 53 -30.91 26.60 3.18
C VAL A 53 -30.04 27.42 2.24
N ALA A 54 -30.44 27.49 0.98
CA ALA A 54 -29.67 28.13 -0.07
C ALA A 54 -30.60 28.74 -1.13
N PRO A 55 -30.26 29.90 -1.73
CA PRO A 55 -31.06 30.48 -2.80
C PRO A 55 -30.73 29.80 -4.12
N LEU A 56 -31.57 28.90 -4.63
CA LEU A 56 -31.31 28.16 -5.87
C LEU A 56 -31.91 28.85 -7.11
N GLY A 57 -32.74 29.88 -6.91
CA GLY A 57 -33.35 30.69 -7.96
C GLY A 57 -32.91 32.16 -8.00
N GLY A 58 -33.28 32.84 -9.09
CA GLY A 58 -33.12 34.28 -9.24
C GLY A 58 -31.65 34.73 -9.32
N GLU A 59 -31.38 35.93 -8.82
CA GLU A 59 -30.05 36.53 -8.89
C GLU A 59 -29.02 35.91 -7.94
N HIS A 60 -29.48 35.24 -6.88
CA HIS A 60 -28.62 34.65 -5.86
C HIS A 60 -28.28 33.17 -6.14
N ALA A 61 -28.78 32.62 -7.27
CA ALA A 61 -28.62 31.21 -7.63
C ALA A 61 -27.16 30.71 -7.60
N ALA A 62 -26.20 31.57 -7.98
CA ALA A 62 -24.77 31.25 -7.95
C ALA A 62 -24.23 31.04 -6.52
N PHE A 63 -24.72 31.81 -5.55
CA PHE A 63 -24.39 31.61 -4.14
C PHE A 63 -25.01 30.32 -3.62
N GLY A 64 -26.28 30.04 -3.95
CA GLY A 64 -26.92 28.80 -3.51
C GLY A 64 -26.30 27.55 -4.11
N ALA A 65 -25.81 27.61 -5.35
CA ALA A 65 -24.99 26.54 -5.94
C ALA A 65 -23.74 26.29 -5.10
N SER A 66 -22.98 27.35 -4.78
CA SER A 66 -21.76 27.26 -3.96
C SER A 66 -22.03 26.69 -2.56
N ILE A 67 -23.11 27.14 -1.89
CA ILE A 67 -23.52 26.62 -0.58
C ILE A 67 -23.86 25.14 -0.66
N ARG A 68 -24.69 24.73 -1.63
CA ARG A 68 -25.13 23.35 -1.80
C ARG A 68 -23.97 22.43 -2.15
N GLU A 69 -23.09 22.86 -3.06
CA GLU A 69 -21.93 22.08 -3.51
C GLU A 69 -20.91 21.88 -2.39
N GLY A 70 -20.60 22.93 -1.62
CA GLY A 70 -19.74 22.83 -0.44
C GLY A 70 -20.27 21.85 0.62
N ALA A 71 -21.57 21.96 0.95
CA ALA A 71 -22.21 21.04 1.89
C ALA A 71 -22.23 19.59 1.37
N THR A 72 -22.55 19.40 0.09
CA THR A 72 -22.63 18.08 -0.57
C THR A 72 -21.28 17.38 -0.56
N LEU A 73 -20.21 18.08 -0.95
CA LEU A 73 -18.86 17.53 -0.97
C LEU A 73 -18.48 16.94 0.39
N LEU A 74 -18.75 17.69 1.47
CA LEU A 74 -18.39 17.21 2.79
C LEU A 74 -19.25 16.05 3.27
N VAL A 75 -20.57 16.09 3.03
CA VAL A 75 -21.45 14.98 3.40
C VAL A 75 -21.01 13.69 2.69
N GLU A 76 -20.66 13.78 1.40
CA GLU A 76 -20.10 12.64 0.68
C GLU A 76 -18.78 12.15 1.30
N GLN A 77 -17.86 13.05 1.66
CA GLN A 77 -16.59 12.69 2.30
C GLN A 77 -16.81 12.03 3.67
N VAL A 78 -17.68 12.60 4.52
CA VAL A 78 -18.03 12.03 5.83
C VAL A 78 -18.68 10.66 5.68
N ASN A 79 -19.60 10.49 4.72
CA ASN A 79 -20.26 9.22 4.45
C ASN A 79 -19.32 8.15 3.91
N ARG A 80 -18.37 8.53 3.02
CA ARG A 80 -17.30 7.63 2.55
C ARG A 80 -16.40 7.16 3.70
N ALA A 81 -16.16 8.03 4.69
CA ALA A 81 -15.41 7.70 5.90
C ALA A 81 -16.19 6.88 6.96
N GLY A 82 -17.43 6.45 6.65
CA GLY A 82 -18.26 5.65 7.57
C GLY A 82 -19.24 6.47 8.42
N GLY A 83 -19.42 7.76 8.12
CA GLY A 83 -20.40 8.63 8.76
C GLY A 83 -19.93 9.27 10.07
N VAL A 84 -20.90 9.61 10.92
CA VAL A 84 -20.69 10.09 12.30
C VAL A 84 -21.17 9.00 13.25
N HIS A 85 -20.24 8.37 13.97
CA HIS A 85 -20.54 7.21 14.84
C HIS A 85 -21.30 6.08 14.09
N GLY A 86 -20.99 5.87 12.81
CA GLY A 86 -21.67 4.89 11.95
C GLY A 86 -22.95 5.36 11.29
N ARG A 87 -23.45 6.57 11.61
CA ARG A 87 -24.65 7.17 10.99
C ARG A 87 -24.28 8.01 9.79
N HIS A 88 -24.99 7.79 8.68
CA HIS A 88 -24.85 8.62 7.50
C HIS A 88 -25.42 10.03 7.73
N LEU A 89 -24.78 11.01 7.11
CA LEU A 89 -25.31 12.37 6.98
C LEU A 89 -26.14 12.46 5.70
N GLU A 90 -27.28 13.14 5.77
CA GLU A 90 -28.12 13.47 4.62
C GLU A 90 -28.42 14.97 4.59
N LEU A 91 -28.53 15.55 3.40
CA LEU A 91 -28.89 16.94 3.23
C LEU A 91 -30.37 17.07 2.91
N VAL A 92 -31.07 17.92 3.66
CA VAL A 92 -32.43 18.36 3.34
C VAL A 92 -32.31 19.76 2.75
N SER A 93 -32.34 19.85 1.42
CA SER A 93 -32.22 21.13 0.72
C SER A 93 -33.52 21.93 0.82
N VAL A 94 -33.41 23.21 1.16
CA VAL A 94 -34.52 24.15 1.26
C VAL A 94 -34.21 25.36 0.39
N GLU A 95 -35.14 25.69 -0.51
CA GLU A 95 -35.06 26.93 -1.30
C GLU A 95 -35.22 28.13 -0.37
N GLU A 96 -34.22 28.99 -0.38
CA GLU A 96 -34.25 30.21 0.42
C GLU A 96 -35.17 31.26 -0.22
N SER A 97 -36.12 31.78 0.55
CA SER A 97 -37.01 32.85 0.13
C SER A 97 -36.94 34.04 1.08
N ALA A 98 -37.03 35.24 0.51
CA ALA A 98 -37.24 36.48 1.26
C ALA A 98 -38.70 36.64 1.73
N ASP A 99 -39.65 35.91 1.14
CA ASP A 99 -41.03 35.88 1.61
C ASP A 99 -41.13 35.00 2.87
N ALA A 100 -41.47 35.61 4.00
CA ALA A 100 -41.51 34.94 5.30
C ALA A 100 -42.54 33.79 5.36
N VAL A 101 -43.65 33.88 4.61
CA VAL A 101 -44.68 32.84 4.57
C VAL A 101 -44.20 31.64 3.76
N VAL A 102 -43.56 31.90 2.62
CA VAL A 102 -42.95 30.85 1.78
C VAL A 102 -41.83 30.15 2.55
N MET A 103 -40.93 30.93 3.16
CA MET A 103 -39.81 30.42 3.94
C MET A 103 -40.27 29.59 5.15
N GLY A 104 -41.26 30.10 5.89
CA GLY A 104 -41.83 29.41 7.05
C GLY A 104 -42.45 28.05 6.70
N ARG A 105 -43.22 27.97 5.61
CA ARG A 105 -43.79 26.70 5.13
C ARG A 105 -42.72 25.71 4.70
N ALA A 106 -41.69 26.18 3.99
CA ALA A 106 -40.59 25.33 3.55
C ALA A 106 -39.80 24.76 4.74
N LEU A 107 -39.57 25.58 5.78
CA LEU A 107 -38.90 25.14 7.01
C LEU A 107 -39.76 24.22 7.87
N GLU A 108 -41.06 24.46 7.96
CA GLU A 108 -41.97 23.56 8.68
C GLU A 108 -41.95 22.17 8.06
N ALA A 109 -41.97 22.08 6.72
CA ALA A 109 -41.81 20.82 6.01
C ALA A 109 -40.42 20.19 6.24
N ALA A 110 -39.34 20.96 6.17
CA ALA A 110 -37.97 20.47 6.30
C ALA A 110 -37.62 20.04 7.73
N LEU A 111 -38.01 20.82 8.74
CA LEU A 111 -37.78 20.53 10.16
C LEU A 111 -38.74 19.47 10.71
N GLY A 112 -39.89 19.27 10.05
CA GLY A 112 -40.79 18.14 10.32
C GLY A 112 -40.23 16.80 9.85
N VAL A 113 -39.15 16.80 9.05
CA VAL A 113 -38.46 15.57 8.66
C VAL A 113 -37.71 15.02 9.87
N GLU A 114 -38.00 13.77 10.22
CA GLU A 114 -37.31 13.11 11.31
C GLU A 114 -35.81 12.95 11.01
N GLY A 115 -34.97 13.22 12.03
CA GLY A 115 -33.52 13.09 11.95
C GLY A 115 -32.76 14.40 11.81
N VAL A 116 -33.45 15.55 11.70
CA VAL A 116 -32.79 16.85 11.58
C VAL A 116 -32.09 17.25 12.88
N VAL A 117 -30.81 17.61 12.78
CA VAL A 117 -29.98 17.95 13.95
C VAL A 117 -29.36 19.35 13.91
N ALA A 118 -29.24 19.95 12.73
CA ALA A 118 -28.69 21.29 12.53
C ALA A 118 -29.13 21.84 11.17
N ALA A 119 -28.99 23.15 11.00
CA ALA A 119 -29.09 23.80 9.70
C ALA A 119 -27.78 24.51 9.31
N VAL A 120 -27.48 24.54 8.01
CA VAL A 120 -26.36 25.27 7.40
C VAL A 120 -26.92 26.19 6.30
N GLY A 121 -26.42 27.42 6.23
CA GLY A 121 -27.12 28.55 5.62
C GLY A 121 -27.77 29.39 6.72
N HIS A 122 -28.56 30.42 6.52
CA HIS A 122 -29.05 31.11 5.33
C HIS A 122 -27.97 31.99 4.66
N TRP A 123 -28.29 32.55 3.49
CA TRP A 123 -27.50 33.62 2.84
C TRP A 123 -28.10 35.01 3.08
N MET A 124 -29.43 35.13 3.09
CA MET A 124 -30.17 36.38 3.21
C MET A 124 -30.57 36.63 4.67
N PRO A 125 -30.23 37.80 5.26
CA PRO A 125 -30.64 38.15 6.62
C PRO A 125 -32.15 38.10 6.85
N GLU A 126 -32.95 38.56 5.89
CA GLU A 126 -34.41 38.61 5.97
C GLU A 126 -35.02 37.20 6.07
N SER A 127 -34.44 36.27 5.31
CA SER A 127 -34.82 34.85 5.33
C SER A 127 -34.48 34.20 6.67
N LEU A 128 -33.29 34.50 7.22
CA LEU A 128 -32.88 34.01 8.53
C LEU A 128 -33.84 34.52 9.61
N VAL A 129 -34.19 35.80 9.63
CA VAL A 129 -35.13 36.37 10.60
C VAL A 129 -36.48 35.63 10.57
N ALA A 130 -37.02 35.36 9.37
CA ALA A 130 -38.26 34.60 9.22
C ALA A 130 -38.14 33.15 9.69
N ALA A 131 -36.95 32.56 9.63
CA ALA A 131 -36.67 31.17 9.97
C ALA A 131 -36.48 30.92 11.47
N LEU A 132 -35.96 31.91 12.22
CA LEU A 132 -35.58 31.75 13.63
C LEU A 132 -36.68 31.20 14.56
N PRO A 133 -37.95 31.62 14.45
CA PRO A 133 -39.01 31.04 15.27
C PRO A 133 -39.15 29.52 15.09
N TYR A 134 -38.87 28.99 13.90
CA TYR A 134 -38.96 27.56 13.60
C TYR A 134 -37.79 26.78 14.20
N TYR A 135 -36.57 27.28 14.04
CA TYR A 135 -35.37 26.68 14.62
C TYR A 135 -35.42 26.65 16.15
N ARG A 136 -35.81 27.76 16.78
CA ARG A 136 -35.92 27.87 18.25
C ARG A 136 -36.96 26.92 18.83
N ARG A 137 -38.12 26.77 18.18
CA ARG A 137 -39.16 25.81 18.62
C ARG A 137 -38.69 24.36 18.62
N GLN A 138 -37.79 24.00 17.71
CA GLN A 138 -37.27 22.63 17.56
C GLN A 138 -35.89 22.44 18.23
N GLY A 139 -35.29 23.49 18.80
CA GLY A 139 -33.95 23.44 19.40
C GLY A 139 -32.84 23.10 18.39
N ILE A 140 -32.98 23.54 17.13
CA ILE A 140 -32.03 23.25 16.04
C ILE A 140 -31.04 24.42 15.90
N PRO A 141 -29.73 24.20 16.12
CA PRO A 141 -28.73 25.24 15.89
C PRO A 141 -28.49 25.45 14.39
N VAL A 142 -28.17 26.69 14.03
CA VAL A 142 -27.96 27.16 12.66
C VAL A 142 -26.56 27.73 12.52
N VAL A 143 -25.79 27.22 11.55
CA VAL A 143 -24.49 27.78 11.15
C VAL A 143 -24.68 28.54 9.83
N THR A 144 -24.66 29.87 9.89
CA THR A 144 -25.07 30.75 8.80
C THR A 144 -23.91 31.50 8.14
N LEU A 145 -24.10 31.79 6.85
CA LEU A 145 -23.23 32.63 6.02
C LEU A 145 -23.87 34.00 5.75
N ALA A 146 -25.00 34.31 6.41
CA ALA A 146 -25.73 35.55 6.20
C ALA A 146 -24.82 36.76 6.40
N MET A 147 -24.94 37.73 5.50
CA MET A 147 -24.08 38.91 5.46
C MET A 147 -24.81 40.13 6.00
N GLY A 148 -24.18 40.85 6.92
CA GLY A 148 -24.68 42.12 7.43
C GLY A 148 -23.78 42.68 8.52
N SER A 149 -24.25 43.74 9.16
CA SER A 149 -23.65 44.30 10.36
C SER A 149 -24.28 43.71 11.62
N ARG A 150 -23.58 43.78 12.76
CA ARG A 150 -24.15 43.39 14.07
C ARG A 150 -25.46 44.08 14.41
N GLU A 151 -25.67 45.29 13.90
CA GLU A 151 -26.89 46.07 14.12
C GLU A 151 -28.07 45.53 13.31
N THR A 152 -27.80 44.90 12.17
CA THR A 152 -28.82 44.39 11.23
C THR A 152 -29.08 42.89 11.34
N LEU A 153 -28.10 42.12 11.82
CA LEU A 153 -28.18 40.67 11.89
C LEU A 153 -28.93 40.22 13.17
N PRO A 154 -29.80 39.20 13.09
CA PRO A 154 -30.50 38.72 14.27
C PRO A 154 -29.54 37.93 15.20
N MET A 155 -29.23 38.50 16.36
CA MET A 155 -28.39 37.84 17.37
C MET A 155 -29.23 36.97 18.32
N GLY A 156 -28.59 35.97 18.92
CA GLY A 156 -29.18 35.21 20.03
C GLY A 156 -28.94 33.70 19.98
N GLU A 157 -29.72 32.99 20.80
CA GLU A 157 -29.62 31.54 20.99
C GLU A 157 -29.89 30.76 19.69
N GLY A 158 -29.14 29.68 19.48
CA GLY A 158 -29.18 28.82 18.31
C GLY A 158 -28.49 29.31 17.03
N VAL A 159 -27.91 30.52 16.94
CA VAL A 159 -27.36 31.06 15.67
C VAL A 159 -25.85 31.29 15.75
N PHE A 160 -25.10 30.83 14.75
CA PHE A 160 -23.65 30.99 14.65
C PHE A 160 -23.27 31.54 13.27
N TYR A 161 -22.62 32.71 13.24
CA TYR A 161 -22.22 33.36 11.99
C TYR A 161 -20.78 33.00 11.62
N LEU A 162 -20.57 32.39 10.45
CA LEU A 162 -19.23 32.17 9.90
C LEU A 162 -18.71 33.37 9.08
N SER A 163 -19.56 34.38 8.87
CA SER A 163 -19.23 35.62 8.17
C SER A 163 -18.71 36.69 9.14
N THR A 164 -17.94 37.65 8.62
CA THR A 164 -17.46 38.82 9.37
C THR A 164 -18.48 39.97 9.34
N ASP A 165 -18.44 40.81 10.39
CA ASP A 165 -19.20 42.05 10.46
C ASP A 165 -18.86 43.00 9.30
N GLU A 166 -19.87 43.38 8.52
CA GLU A 166 -19.70 44.17 7.29
C GLU A 166 -19.17 45.59 7.55
N LEU A 167 -19.59 46.24 8.63
CA LEU A 167 -19.11 47.58 8.96
C LEU A 167 -17.65 47.55 9.41
N SER A 168 -17.26 46.57 10.22
CA SER A 168 -15.87 46.35 10.62
C SER A 168 -14.97 46.07 9.41
N GLU A 169 -15.43 45.25 8.47
CA GLU A 169 -14.74 44.99 7.21
C GLU A 169 -14.62 46.26 6.34
N THR A 170 -15.67 47.07 6.28
CA THR A 170 -15.69 48.34 5.52
C THR A 170 -14.68 49.33 6.08
N ARG A 171 -14.65 49.49 7.40
CA ARG A 171 -13.66 50.33 8.08
C ARG A 171 -12.24 49.79 7.88
N PHE A 172 -12.05 48.46 7.91
CA PHE A 172 -10.78 47.82 7.58
C PHE A 172 -10.34 48.18 6.15
N LEU A 173 -11.23 48.09 5.16
CA LEU A 173 -10.93 48.42 3.77
C LEU A 173 -10.55 49.91 3.58
N ALA A 174 -11.28 50.83 4.24
CA ALA A 174 -10.97 52.27 4.21
C ALA A 174 -9.53 52.53 4.69
N ASN A 175 -9.17 51.94 5.83
CA ASN A 175 -7.83 52.04 6.39
C ASN A 175 -6.77 51.37 5.52
N TYR A 176 -7.07 50.20 4.97
CA TYR A 176 -6.17 49.48 4.08
C TYR A 176 -5.82 50.34 2.86
N VAL A 177 -6.81 50.90 2.18
CA VAL A 177 -6.55 51.70 0.99
C VAL A 177 -5.79 52.98 1.34
N ARG A 178 -6.19 53.68 2.41
CA ARG A 178 -5.51 54.92 2.79
C ARG A 178 -4.04 54.72 3.15
N ASN A 179 -3.72 53.65 3.88
CA ASN A 179 -2.39 53.42 4.46
C ASN A 179 -1.51 52.48 3.64
N ILE A 180 -2.08 51.56 2.86
CA ILE A 180 -1.34 50.57 2.07
C ILE A 180 -1.31 50.94 0.60
N THR A 181 -2.45 51.24 -0.02
CA THR A 181 -2.46 51.61 -1.45
C THR A 181 -2.14 53.09 -1.69
N GLY A 182 -2.31 53.95 -0.67
CA GLY A 182 -1.92 55.36 -0.69
C GLY A 182 -2.82 56.26 -1.54
N GLU A 183 -4.06 55.84 -1.79
CA GLU A 183 -5.00 56.54 -2.68
C GLU A 183 -5.49 57.85 -2.04
N LYS A 184 -5.52 58.93 -2.85
CA LYS A 184 -5.95 60.27 -2.42
C LYS A 184 -7.26 60.72 -3.06
N ILE A 185 -7.50 60.30 -4.30
CA ILE A 185 -8.73 60.59 -5.05
C ILE A 185 -9.59 59.34 -4.99
N ILE A 186 -10.68 59.45 -4.26
CA ILE A 186 -11.55 58.34 -3.90
C ILE A 186 -12.97 58.71 -4.32
N SER A 187 -13.57 57.84 -5.12
CA SER A 187 -14.98 57.97 -5.49
C SER A 187 -15.75 56.72 -5.11
N ILE A 188 -17.02 56.87 -4.75
CA ILE A 188 -17.88 55.78 -4.32
C ILE A 188 -19.02 55.61 -5.34
N VAL A 189 -19.26 54.38 -5.77
CA VAL A 189 -20.51 53.94 -6.39
C VAL A 189 -21.21 53.05 -5.38
N ARG A 190 -22.40 53.45 -4.92
CA ARG A 190 -23.21 52.65 -4.00
C ARG A 190 -24.55 52.28 -4.60
N GLU A 191 -25.08 51.15 -4.14
CA GLU A 191 -26.46 50.76 -4.36
C GLU A 191 -27.42 51.71 -3.63
N THR A 192 -28.62 51.90 -4.20
CA THR A 192 -29.73 52.60 -3.52
C THR A 192 -30.22 51.83 -2.31
N GLY A 193 -30.48 52.52 -1.20
CA GLY A 193 -31.07 51.94 0.02
C GLY A 193 -30.20 52.06 1.27
N GLU A 194 -30.80 51.72 2.41
CA GLU A 194 -30.24 51.97 3.74
C GLU A 194 -28.88 51.26 3.96
N ARG A 195 -28.75 50.01 3.52
CA ARG A 195 -27.48 49.27 3.62
C ARG A 195 -26.36 49.95 2.85
N GLY A 196 -26.61 50.33 1.59
CA GLY A 196 -25.62 50.99 0.73
C GLY A 196 -25.18 52.33 1.30
N GLU A 197 -26.10 53.08 1.90
CA GLU A 197 -25.81 54.34 2.60
C GLU A 197 -24.97 54.10 3.86
N ALA A 198 -25.35 53.14 4.71
CA ALA A 198 -24.64 52.84 5.96
C ALA A 198 -23.18 52.43 5.70
N VAL A 199 -22.94 51.57 4.71
CA VAL A 199 -21.59 51.14 4.31
C VAL A 199 -20.79 52.32 3.77
N ALA A 200 -21.36 53.11 2.85
CA ALA A 200 -20.65 54.26 2.28
C ALA A 200 -20.33 55.33 3.34
N ARG A 201 -21.25 55.58 4.28
CA ARG A 201 -21.04 56.50 5.40
C ARG A 201 -19.92 56.02 6.32
N ALA A 202 -19.94 54.75 6.72
CA ALA A 202 -18.88 54.18 7.56
C ALA A 202 -17.51 54.27 6.90
N PHE A 203 -17.44 54.09 5.58
CA PHE A 203 -16.22 54.23 4.80
C PHE A 203 -15.73 55.69 4.78
N ASP A 204 -16.61 56.65 4.44
CA ASP A 204 -16.26 58.07 4.38
C ASP A 204 -15.86 58.63 5.76
N GLU A 205 -16.62 58.36 6.81
CA GLU A 205 -16.28 58.76 8.18
C GLU A 205 -14.90 58.26 8.61
N THR A 206 -14.55 57.03 8.21
CA THR A 206 -13.24 56.45 8.51
C THR A 206 -12.12 57.18 7.76
N LEU A 207 -12.32 57.55 6.50
CA LEU A 207 -11.35 58.31 5.71
C LEU A 207 -11.19 59.75 6.21
N GLN A 208 -12.28 60.39 6.63
CA GLN A 208 -12.28 61.76 7.14
C GLN A 208 -11.41 61.92 8.39
N ARG A 209 -11.30 60.88 9.23
CA ARG A 209 -10.37 60.84 10.38
C ARG A 209 -8.90 61.05 9.96
N PHE A 210 -8.55 60.73 8.72
CA PHE A 210 -7.21 60.92 8.14
C PHE A 210 -7.10 62.16 7.24
N GLY A 211 -8.11 63.04 7.23
CA GLY A 211 -8.16 64.22 6.38
C GLY A 211 -8.35 63.91 4.89
N THR A 212 -8.74 62.69 4.54
CA THR A 212 -9.09 62.30 3.16
C THR A 212 -10.60 62.36 3.00
N ARG A 213 -11.08 63.01 1.94
CA ARG A 213 -12.52 63.11 1.63
C ARG A 213 -12.84 62.34 0.37
N VAL A 214 -14.00 61.70 0.35
CA VAL A 214 -14.59 61.17 -0.88
C VAL A 214 -14.88 62.32 -1.83
N SER A 215 -14.36 62.23 -3.05
CA SER A 215 -14.45 63.27 -4.08
C SER A 215 -15.81 63.27 -4.76
N PHE A 216 -16.30 62.07 -5.09
CA PHE A 216 -17.60 61.88 -5.74
C PHE A 216 -18.29 60.66 -5.15
N GLN A 217 -19.60 60.75 -4.97
CA GLN A 217 -20.43 59.64 -4.55
C GLN A 217 -21.64 59.55 -5.48
N TRP A 218 -21.80 58.39 -6.10
CA TRP A 218 -22.92 58.08 -6.96
C TRP A 218 -23.79 57.01 -6.35
N GLU A 219 -25.09 57.16 -6.58
CA GLU A 219 -26.10 56.20 -6.20
C GLU A 219 -26.72 55.60 -7.46
N VAL A 220 -26.75 54.27 -7.51
CA VAL A 220 -27.24 53.51 -8.66
C VAL A 220 -28.29 52.52 -8.18
N SER A 221 -29.49 52.62 -8.78
CA SER A 221 -30.58 51.69 -8.55
C SER A 221 -30.23 50.32 -9.15
N PRO A 222 -30.44 49.20 -8.41
CA PRO A 222 -30.27 47.86 -8.95
C PRO A 222 -31.43 47.45 -9.87
N ASP A 223 -32.49 48.26 -9.99
CA ASP A 223 -33.64 47.98 -10.85
C ASP A 223 -33.18 47.79 -12.31
N PRO A 224 -33.50 46.65 -12.96
CA PRO A 224 -33.13 46.39 -14.35
C PRO A 224 -33.55 47.48 -15.35
N THR A 225 -34.58 48.27 -15.04
CA THR A 225 -35.09 49.35 -15.90
C THR A 225 -34.32 50.67 -15.75
N GLU A 226 -33.65 50.88 -14.61
CA GLU A 226 -32.96 52.13 -14.28
C GLU A 226 -31.44 52.00 -14.27
N VAL A 227 -30.93 50.80 -14.01
CA VAL A 227 -29.51 50.52 -13.77
C VAL A 227 -28.62 50.98 -14.93
N ASP A 228 -29.01 50.76 -16.19
CA ASP A 228 -28.19 51.10 -17.34
C ASP A 228 -28.06 52.62 -17.52
N ALA A 229 -29.16 53.36 -17.29
CA ALA A 229 -29.14 54.82 -17.29
C ALA A 229 -28.32 55.39 -16.12
N GLY A 230 -28.43 54.78 -14.94
CA GLY A 230 -27.61 55.13 -13.77
C GLY A 230 -26.11 54.93 -14.03
N LEU A 231 -25.71 53.79 -14.58
CA LEU A 231 -24.31 53.50 -14.89
C LEU A 231 -23.76 54.37 -16.02
N ALA A 232 -24.56 54.65 -17.06
CA ALA A 232 -24.16 55.57 -18.12
C ALA A 232 -23.86 56.98 -17.58
N ARG A 233 -24.65 57.45 -16.60
CA ARG A 233 -24.40 58.72 -15.89
C ARG A 233 -23.07 58.70 -15.16
N VAL A 234 -22.82 57.66 -14.36
CA VAL A 234 -21.56 57.49 -13.61
C VAL A 234 -20.36 57.52 -14.55
N VAL A 235 -20.41 56.74 -15.63
CA VAL A 235 -19.29 56.67 -16.60
C VAL A 235 -19.11 57.98 -17.36
N GLY A 236 -20.21 58.66 -17.71
CA GLY A 236 -20.19 59.99 -18.32
C GLY A 236 -19.48 61.01 -17.43
N GLU A 237 -19.85 61.07 -16.15
CA GLU A 237 -19.23 61.99 -15.17
C GLU A 237 -17.76 61.66 -14.91
N ILE A 238 -17.39 60.37 -14.81
CA ILE A 238 -15.98 59.95 -14.67
C ILE A 238 -15.14 60.48 -15.84
N LYS A 239 -15.66 60.41 -17.07
CA LYS A 239 -14.98 60.91 -18.27
C LYS A 239 -14.91 62.42 -18.31
N GLU A 240 -16.03 63.09 -18.06
CA GLU A 240 -16.14 64.56 -18.11
C GLU A 240 -15.19 65.21 -17.11
N GLN A 241 -15.20 64.73 -15.86
CA GLN A 241 -14.36 65.23 -14.78
C GLN A 241 -12.94 64.67 -14.81
N LYS A 242 -12.62 63.78 -15.78
CA LYS A 242 -11.33 63.09 -15.91
C LYS A 242 -10.85 62.49 -14.59
N LEU A 243 -11.74 61.78 -13.89
CA LEU A 243 -11.45 61.23 -12.57
C LEU A 243 -10.44 60.09 -12.69
N LEU A 244 -9.17 60.42 -12.45
CA LEU A 244 -8.08 59.46 -12.34
C LEU A 244 -7.94 59.08 -10.87
N GLY A 245 -8.43 57.89 -10.51
CA GLY A 245 -8.43 57.47 -9.11
C GLY A 245 -9.11 56.12 -8.89
N THR A 246 -9.34 55.81 -7.61
CA THR A 246 -9.93 54.54 -7.18
C THR A 246 -11.44 54.69 -7.02
N ILE A 247 -12.18 53.75 -7.60
CA ILE A 247 -13.63 53.63 -7.51
C ILE A 247 -13.97 52.51 -6.53
N PHE A 248 -14.63 52.87 -5.45
CA PHE A 248 -15.15 51.96 -4.45
C PHE A 248 -16.57 51.59 -4.79
N PHE A 249 -16.86 50.29 -4.80
CA PHE A 249 -18.18 49.77 -5.02
C PHE A 249 -18.76 49.18 -3.74
N PHE A 250 -19.91 49.69 -3.32
CA PHE A 250 -20.68 49.20 -2.17
C PHE A 250 -22.09 48.82 -2.60
N GLY A 251 -22.30 47.53 -2.85
CA GLY A 251 -23.59 46.98 -3.25
C GLY A 251 -23.52 45.49 -3.53
N ARG A 252 -24.63 44.96 -4.03
CA ARG A 252 -24.76 43.57 -4.45
C ARG A 252 -23.84 43.20 -5.63
N THR A 253 -23.47 41.93 -5.70
CA THR A 253 -22.48 41.41 -6.66
C THR A 253 -22.88 41.63 -8.12
N SER A 254 -24.17 41.47 -8.46
CA SER A 254 -24.70 41.65 -9.82
C SER A 254 -24.55 43.09 -10.31
N LEU A 255 -24.83 44.07 -9.45
CA LEU A 255 -24.62 45.49 -9.75
C LEU A 255 -23.12 45.80 -9.86
N GLY A 256 -22.28 45.24 -8.98
CA GLY A 256 -20.82 45.44 -9.04
C GLY A 256 -20.21 44.96 -10.35
N ALA A 257 -20.66 43.82 -10.86
CA ALA A 257 -20.24 43.31 -12.17
C ALA A 257 -20.68 44.26 -13.31
N ARG A 258 -21.93 44.75 -13.29
CA ARG A 258 -22.41 45.75 -14.27
C ARG A 258 -21.63 47.05 -14.20
N THR A 259 -21.34 47.55 -13.00
CA THR A 259 -20.55 48.78 -12.78
C THR A 259 -19.14 48.62 -13.35
N LEU A 260 -18.42 47.54 -13.01
CA LEU A 260 -17.09 47.30 -13.55
C LEU A 260 -17.11 47.15 -15.07
N ALA A 261 -18.07 46.41 -15.61
CA ALA A 261 -18.21 46.23 -17.05
C ALA A 261 -18.46 47.56 -17.77
N ALA A 262 -19.33 48.42 -17.25
CA ALA A 262 -19.62 49.74 -17.82
C ALA A 262 -18.40 50.68 -17.79
N ILE A 263 -17.61 50.65 -16.72
CA ILE A 263 -16.37 51.43 -16.62
C ILE A 263 -15.33 50.92 -17.65
N ARG A 264 -15.12 49.60 -17.70
CA ARG A 264 -14.10 48.98 -18.55
C ARG A 264 -14.45 48.96 -20.03
N SER A 265 -15.73 48.86 -20.41
CA SER A 265 -16.18 48.92 -21.81
C SER A 265 -15.81 50.24 -22.49
N GLU A 266 -15.72 51.30 -21.69
CA GLU A 266 -15.34 52.63 -22.13
C GLU A 266 -13.83 52.92 -22.06
N GLY A 267 -13.02 51.90 -21.79
CA GLY A 267 -11.55 52.00 -21.76
C GLY A 267 -10.99 52.68 -20.51
N LEU A 268 -11.79 52.89 -19.47
CA LEU A 268 -11.34 53.52 -18.23
C LEU A 268 -10.51 52.55 -17.38
N THR A 269 -9.34 53.00 -16.92
CA THR A 269 -8.35 52.20 -16.18
C THR A 269 -8.36 52.43 -14.68
N ASN A 270 -9.38 53.12 -14.16
CA ASN A 270 -9.58 53.34 -12.72
C ASN A 270 -9.44 52.04 -11.93
N ARG A 271 -8.74 52.08 -10.79
CA ARG A 271 -8.71 50.94 -9.89
C ARG A 271 -10.11 50.72 -9.32
N PHE A 272 -10.58 49.48 -9.37
CA PHE A 272 -11.90 49.12 -8.86
C PHE A 272 -11.72 48.31 -7.57
N VAL A 273 -12.45 48.69 -6.52
CA VAL A 273 -12.31 48.10 -5.20
C VAL A 273 -13.69 47.83 -4.61
N GLY A 274 -13.89 46.67 -3.99
CA GLY A 274 -15.13 46.39 -3.26
C GLY A 274 -14.92 45.45 -2.09
N LEU A 275 -16.03 45.07 -1.45
CA LEU A 275 -16.02 44.12 -0.34
C LEU A 275 -16.03 42.67 -0.86
N ARG A 276 -16.13 41.70 0.05
CA ARG A 276 -16.13 40.24 -0.22
C ARG A 276 -17.13 39.75 -1.25
N SER A 277 -18.16 40.54 -1.55
CA SER A 277 -19.14 40.24 -2.60
C SER A 277 -18.50 40.14 -3.99
N LEU A 278 -17.40 40.85 -4.23
CA LEU A 278 -16.63 40.78 -5.49
C LEU A 278 -15.63 39.61 -5.51
N GLY A 279 -15.32 39.01 -4.36
CA GLY A 279 -14.41 37.86 -4.22
C GLY A 279 -15.10 36.50 -4.38
N THR A 280 -16.20 36.42 -5.14
CA THR A 280 -17.05 35.22 -5.25
C THR A 280 -17.09 34.68 -6.68
N ALA A 281 -17.42 33.39 -6.85
CA ALA A 281 -17.64 32.80 -8.16
C ALA A 281 -18.83 33.48 -8.87
N ALA A 282 -19.86 33.90 -8.11
CA ALA A 282 -20.99 34.66 -8.59
C ALA A 282 -20.59 35.96 -9.30
N PHE A 283 -19.57 36.67 -8.79
CA PHE A 283 -19.06 37.88 -9.42
C PHE A 283 -18.51 37.62 -10.82
N LEU A 284 -17.67 36.59 -10.98
CA LEU A 284 -17.11 36.21 -12.27
C LEU A 284 -18.19 35.71 -13.24
N GLN A 285 -19.19 34.99 -12.73
CA GLN A 285 -20.34 34.55 -13.53
C GLN A 285 -21.16 35.75 -14.04
N HIS A 286 -21.48 36.71 -13.17
CA HIS A 286 -22.18 37.92 -13.59
C HIS A 286 -21.34 38.75 -14.56
N MET A 287 -20.04 38.89 -14.32
CA MET A 287 -19.12 39.52 -15.28
C MET A 287 -19.19 38.83 -16.65
N GLY A 288 -19.21 37.50 -16.71
CA GLY A 288 -19.37 36.74 -17.95
C GLY A 288 -20.71 36.98 -18.67
N GLN A 289 -21.78 37.29 -17.92
CA GLN A 289 -23.10 37.59 -18.49
C GLN A 289 -23.20 39.02 -19.02
N VAL A 290 -22.57 39.99 -18.35
CA VAL A 290 -22.74 41.42 -18.64
C VAL A 290 -21.61 42.01 -19.48
N TRP A 291 -20.45 41.36 -19.57
CA TRP A 291 -19.30 41.85 -20.32
C TRP A 291 -19.57 41.86 -21.82
N LYS A 292 -19.58 43.07 -22.40
CA LYS A 292 -19.71 43.32 -23.86
C LYS A 292 -18.53 44.12 -24.44
N GLY A 293 -17.49 44.36 -23.63
CA GLY A 293 -16.32 45.14 -24.01
C GLY A 293 -15.33 44.37 -24.89
N LYS A 294 -14.28 45.07 -25.36
CA LYS A 294 -13.17 44.44 -26.10
C LYS A 294 -12.26 43.66 -25.15
N GLY A 295 -11.91 42.42 -25.50
CA GLY A 295 -11.05 41.55 -24.69
C GLY A 295 -11.83 40.55 -23.84
N SER A 296 -11.12 39.78 -23.03
CA SER A 296 -11.71 38.72 -22.20
C SER A 296 -12.21 39.25 -20.86
N VAL A 297 -13.12 38.51 -20.21
CA VAL A 297 -13.57 38.83 -18.84
C VAL A 297 -12.39 38.91 -17.89
N GLN A 298 -11.40 38.03 -18.04
CA GLN A 298 -10.16 38.02 -17.24
C GLN A 298 -9.42 39.35 -17.35
N ALA A 299 -9.32 39.93 -18.54
CA ALA A 299 -8.69 41.23 -18.74
C ALA A 299 -9.50 42.37 -18.11
N ALA A 300 -10.84 42.28 -18.13
CA ALA A 300 -11.71 43.29 -17.54
C ALA A 300 -11.63 43.34 -16.00
N VAL A 301 -11.53 42.17 -15.36
CA VAL A 301 -11.45 42.06 -13.89
C VAL A 301 -10.04 42.25 -13.34
N HIS A 302 -9.00 42.08 -14.15
CA HIS A 302 -7.61 42.22 -13.72
C HIS A 302 -7.35 43.55 -12.99
N GLY A 303 -6.65 43.48 -11.86
CA GLY A 303 -6.34 44.62 -11.00
C GLY A 303 -7.47 45.06 -10.06
N THR A 304 -8.64 44.40 -10.10
CA THR A 304 -9.71 44.65 -9.12
C THR A 304 -9.29 44.15 -7.74
N LEU A 305 -9.40 45.00 -6.73
CA LEU A 305 -9.13 44.64 -5.33
C LEU A 305 -10.43 44.31 -4.61
N THR A 306 -10.38 43.33 -3.72
CA THR A 306 -11.53 42.97 -2.89
C THR A 306 -11.08 42.44 -1.54
N THR A 307 -11.86 42.71 -0.50
CA THR A 307 -11.68 41.96 0.76
C THR A 307 -12.21 40.53 0.58
N THR A 308 -11.71 39.57 1.33
CA THR A 308 -12.23 38.19 1.31
C THR A 308 -11.85 37.46 2.60
N PRO A 309 -12.70 36.56 3.12
CA PRO A 309 -12.36 35.74 4.28
C PRO A 309 -11.41 34.59 3.94
N LEU A 310 -11.23 34.25 2.65
CA LEU A 310 -10.37 33.16 2.21
C LEU A 310 -9.66 33.51 0.90
N LEU A 311 -8.39 33.18 0.83
CA LEU A 311 -7.57 33.18 -0.38
C LEU A 311 -6.88 31.82 -0.49
N PHE A 312 -6.93 31.20 -1.66
CA PHE A 312 -6.40 29.84 -1.83
C PHE A 312 -4.88 29.78 -2.01
N ASP A 313 -4.20 30.91 -2.24
CA ASP A 313 -2.73 30.99 -2.19
C ASP A 313 -2.20 31.19 -0.77
N THR A 314 -3.05 31.60 0.17
CA THR A 314 -2.76 31.65 1.61
C THR A 314 -3.23 30.41 2.37
N ALA A 315 -3.85 29.45 1.67
CA ALA A 315 -4.51 28.30 2.26
C ALA A 315 -3.53 27.25 2.84
N GLY A 316 -3.86 26.78 4.04
CA GLY A 316 -3.25 25.60 4.67
C GLY A 316 -3.70 24.29 4.04
N GLU A 317 -3.19 23.15 4.54
CA GLU A 317 -3.45 21.82 3.96
C GLU A 317 -4.95 21.52 3.81
N VAL A 318 -5.75 21.85 4.84
CA VAL A 318 -7.20 21.60 4.87
C VAL A 318 -7.92 22.30 3.72
N ALA A 319 -7.54 23.56 3.44
CA ALA A 319 -8.16 24.34 2.38
C ALA A 319 -7.68 23.92 0.99
N GLN A 320 -6.44 23.46 0.84
CA GLN A 320 -5.99 22.85 -0.41
C GLN A 320 -6.71 21.52 -0.68
N ALA A 321 -6.88 20.68 0.34
CA ALA A 321 -7.63 19.44 0.23
C ALA A 321 -9.09 19.69 -0.18
N PHE A 322 -9.74 20.69 0.43
CA PHE A 322 -11.07 21.14 0.02
C PHE A 322 -11.06 21.61 -1.44
N ARG A 323 -10.16 22.52 -1.81
CA ARG A 323 -10.06 23.06 -3.17
C ARG A 323 -9.92 21.96 -4.21
N ASN A 324 -9.02 21.02 -3.97
CA ASN A 324 -8.73 19.94 -4.91
C ASN A 324 -9.92 18.98 -5.03
N GLY A 325 -10.51 18.56 -3.91
CA GLY A 325 -11.70 17.71 -3.92
C GLY A 325 -12.93 18.39 -4.54
N TYR A 326 -13.08 19.70 -4.36
CA TYR A 326 -14.15 20.48 -4.98
C TYR A 326 -13.96 20.59 -6.49
N SER A 327 -12.74 20.95 -6.94
CA SER A 327 -12.43 21.04 -8.36
C SER A 327 -12.52 19.70 -9.07
N GLU A 328 -12.14 18.60 -8.42
CA GLU A 328 -12.33 17.25 -8.93
C GLU A 328 -13.83 16.92 -9.07
N ARG A 329 -14.62 17.21 -8.04
CA ARG A 329 -16.04 16.85 -8.01
C ARG A 329 -16.90 17.69 -8.98
N PHE A 330 -16.61 18.98 -9.08
CA PHE A 330 -17.49 19.95 -9.76
C PHE A 330 -16.85 20.60 -11.00
N SER A 331 -15.57 20.33 -11.31
CA SER A 331 -14.85 20.91 -12.48
C SER A 331 -14.69 22.44 -12.46
N PHE A 332 -14.88 23.08 -11.30
CA PHE A 332 -14.67 24.51 -11.09
C PHE A 332 -13.84 24.75 -9.83
N SER A 333 -13.15 25.89 -9.76
CA SER A 333 -12.49 26.29 -8.51
C SER A 333 -13.54 26.81 -7.51
N PRO A 334 -13.51 26.38 -6.25
CA PRO A 334 -14.42 26.91 -5.25
C PRO A 334 -14.12 28.37 -4.93
N ASP A 335 -15.10 29.06 -4.37
CA ASP A 335 -14.92 30.35 -3.71
C ASP A 335 -15.03 30.21 -2.19
N TRP A 336 -14.98 31.34 -1.48
CA TRP A 336 -15.10 31.34 -0.03
C TRP A 336 -16.50 30.97 0.48
N VAL A 337 -17.55 31.11 -0.34
CA VAL A 337 -18.93 30.75 0.03
C VAL A 337 -19.08 29.24 0.08
N ALA A 338 -18.55 28.55 -0.94
CA ALA A 338 -18.45 27.09 -0.95
C ALA A 338 -17.60 26.58 0.23
N ALA A 339 -16.46 27.22 0.50
CA ALA A 339 -15.61 26.89 1.64
C ALA A 339 -16.33 27.08 3.00
N GLY A 340 -17.07 28.19 3.16
CA GLY A 340 -17.83 28.46 4.38
C GLY A 340 -18.94 27.44 4.64
N SER A 341 -19.65 27.01 3.59
CA SER A 341 -20.67 25.95 3.72
C SER A 341 -20.04 24.59 4.04
N TYR A 342 -18.93 24.27 3.37
CA TYR A 342 -18.12 23.09 3.66
C TYR A 342 -17.65 23.10 5.13
N ASP A 343 -17.10 24.20 5.61
CA ASP A 343 -16.65 24.36 7.00
C ASP A 343 -17.81 24.31 8.00
N GLY A 344 -18.97 24.87 7.67
CA GLY A 344 -20.17 24.79 8.50
C GLY A 344 -20.65 23.36 8.73
N VAL A 345 -20.74 22.56 7.65
CA VAL A 345 -21.03 21.12 7.77
C VAL A 345 -19.92 20.39 8.53
N ARG A 346 -18.64 20.79 8.36
CA ARG A 346 -17.50 20.15 9.04
C ARG A 346 -17.51 20.41 10.54
N MET A 347 -17.84 21.63 10.91
CA MET A 347 -17.97 22.05 12.29
C MET A 347 -19.09 21.27 12.98
N VAL A 348 -20.25 21.14 12.34
CA VAL A 348 -21.38 20.33 12.85
C VAL A 348 -21.00 18.85 12.95
N ALA A 349 -20.44 18.25 11.89
CA ALA A 349 -20.06 16.84 11.90
C ALA A 349 -18.99 16.53 12.95
N SER A 350 -18.00 17.41 13.13
CA SER A 350 -16.97 17.30 14.16
C SER A 350 -17.56 17.42 15.56
N ALA A 351 -18.46 18.38 15.78
CA ALA A 351 -19.14 18.54 17.06
C ALA A 351 -20.03 17.34 17.40
N LEU A 352 -20.77 16.78 16.43
CA LEU A 352 -21.55 15.54 16.61
C LEU A 352 -20.66 14.34 16.97
N ARG A 353 -19.47 14.23 16.35
CA ARG A 353 -18.48 13.20 16.72
C ARG A 353 -18.00 13.39 18.16
N ALA A 354 -17.71 14.61 18.57
CA ALA A 354 -17.20 14.91 19.90
C ALA A 354 -18.24 14.66 21.02
N ILE A 355 -19.50 15.06 20.83
CA ILE A 355 -20.53 14.90 21.86
C ILE A 355 -21.04 13.46 21.95
N GLY A 356 -20.90 12.66 20.89
CA GLY A 356 -21.48 11.33 20.80
C GLY A 356 -22.97 11.37 20.41
N VAL A 357 -23.35 10.49 19.50
CA VAL A 357 -24.73 10.39 18.99
C VAL A 357 -25.39 9.14 19.61
N PRO A 358 -26.61 9.25 20.16
CA PRO A 358 -27.35 8.09 20.65
C PRO A 358 -27.48 7.01 19.58
N ALA A 359 -27.17 5.77 19.95
CA ALA A 359 -27.22 4.59 19.08
C ALA A 359 -28.52 3.80 19.30
N GLY A 360 -29.05 3.18 18.24
CA GLY A 360 -30.26 2.36 18.27
C GLY A 360 -31.42 2.93 17.45
N GLU A 361 -32.20 2.03 16.84
CA GLU A 361 -33.38 2.36 16.04
C GLU A 361 -34.46 2.98 16.95
N GLY A 362 -34.81 4.24 16.73
CA GLY A 362 -35.75 5.00 17.58
C GLY A 362 -35.11 5.72 18.77
N ALA A 363 -33.78 5.75 18.89
CA ALA A 363 -33.10 6.58 19.88
C ALA A 363 -33.47 8.06 19.68
N ALA A 364 -34.10 8.66 20.69
CA ALA A 364 -34.53 10.04 20.63
C ALA A 364 -33.33 10.96 20.42
N LEU A 365 -33.37 11.75 19.35
CA LEU A 365 -32.43 12.85 19.09
C LEU A 365 -32.78 14.11 19.90
N GLU A 366 -33.77 14.00 20.80
CA GLU A 366 -34.22 15.08 21.66
C GLU A 366 -33.06 15.60 22.53
N GLY A 367 -32.89 16.92 22.57
CA GLY A 367 -31.77 17.57 23.25
C GLY A 367 -30.41 17.47 22.56
N LEU A 368 -30.27 16.71 21.45
CA LEU A 368 -29.00 16.66 20.70
C LEU A 368 -28.65 18.02 20.09
N GLY A 369 -29.63 18.77 19.60
CA GLY A 369 -29.43 20.12 19.07
C GLY A 369 -28.87 21.09 20.12
N LYS A 370 -29.36 21.03 21.36
CA LYS A 370 -28.84 21.82 22.48
C LYS A 370 -27.41 21.43 22.86
N ARG A 371 -27.10 20.12 22.94
CA ARG A 371 -25.72 19.63 23.18
C ARG A 371 -24.77 20.03 22.05
N LEU A 372 -25.26 20.04 20.82
CA LEU A 372 -24.52 20.51 19.66
C LEU A 372 -24.23 22.01 19.79
N GLU A 373 -25.22 22.83 20.13
CA GLU A 373 -25.06 24.25 20.40
C GLU A 373 -24.01 24.52 21.50
N GLU A 374 -24.10 23.83 22.64
CA GLU A 374 -23.12 23.94 23.74
C GLU A 374 -21.70 23.58 23.25
N ARG A 375 -21.57 22.58 22.39
CA ARG A 375 -20.28 22.20 21.81
C ARG A 375 -19.75 23.24 20.82
N LEU A 376 -20.61 23.87 20.03
CA LEU A 376 -20.23 24.94 19.12
C LEU A 376 -19.77 26.19 19.89
N LEU A 377 -20.44 26.53 21.00
CA LEU A 377 -20.04 27.62 21.90
C LEU A 377 -18.68 27.40 22.57
N ALA A 378 -18.23 26.16 22.71
CA ALA A 378 -16.89 25.87 23.20
C ALA A 378 -15.77 26.26 22.22
N TYR A 379 -16.08 26.63 20.98
CA TYR A 379 -15.12 27.27 20.08
C TYR A 379 -15.06 28.78 20.34
N ASN A 380 -14.54 29.21 21.49
CA ASN A 380 -14.62 30.62 21.95
C ASN A 380 -13.27 31.34 22.13
N GLY A 381 -12.16 30.71 21.73
CA GLY A 381 -10.85 31.35 21.81
C GLY A 381 -9.76 30.63 21.02
N PRO A 382 -8.56 31.22 20.90
CA PRO A 382 -7.48 30.69 20.05
C PRO A 382 -7.04 29.26 20.39
N GLY A 383 -6.98 28.90 21.67
CA GLY A 383 -6.61 27.54 22.11
C GLY A 383 -7.73 26.50 21.94
N GLN A 384 -8.94 26.94 21.64
CA GLN A 384 -10.11 26.10 21.40
C GLN A 384 -10.73 26.40 20.04
N ALA A 385 -9.95 26.91 19.07
CA ALA A 385 -10.48 27.26 17.76
C ALA A 385 -10.76 26.01 16.91
N PHE A 386 -11.81 26.09 16.09
CA PHE A 386 -12.06 25.13 15.02
C PHE A 386 -11.16 25.46 13.83
N THR A 387 -10.37 24.49 13.36
CA THR A 387 -9.57 24.67 12.13
C THR A 387 -10.49 24.66 10.92
N ALA A 388 -10.89 25.85 10.44
CA ALA A 388 -11.66 26.06 9.21
C ALA A 388 -10.73 26.13 7.98
N SER A 389 -11.30 26.14 6.78
CA SER A 389 -10.55 26.34 5.53
C SER A 389 -9.95 27.75 5.46
N SER A 390 -10.59 28.75 6.08
CA SER A 390 -10.05 30.10 6.27
C SER A 390 -9.02 30.21 7.41
N GLY A 391 -8.65 29.10 8.05
CA GLY A 391 -7.78 29.07 9.23
C GLY A 391 -8.56 28.87 10.54
N PRO A 392 -7.96 29.14 11.70
CA PRO A 392 -8.61 28.93 12.99
C PRO A 392 -9.79 29.89 13.19
N VAL A 393 -10.98 29.33 13.43
CA VAL A 393 -12.23 30.04 13.67
C VAL A 393 -12.71 29.78 15.10
N PHE A 394 -13.05 30.86 15.80
CA PHE A 394 -13.75 30.83 17.08
C PHE A 394 -14.81 31.93 17.09
N PHE A 395 -15.85 31.73 17.87
CA PHE A 395 -16.98 32.63 18.03
C PHE A 395 -16.75 33.56 19.21
N ASP A 396 -17.17 34.81 19.06
CA ASP A 396 -17.25 35.75 20.16
C ASP A 396 -18.55 35.57 20.98
N ALA A 397 -18.79 36.48 21.93
CA ALA A 397 -19.99 36.45 22.76
C ALA A 397 -21.31 36.57 21.97
N ASP A 398 -21.27 37.23 20.80
CA ASP A 398 -22.42 37.39 19.90
C ASP A 398 -22.53 36.23 18.91
N ARG A 399 -21.68 35.20 19.04
CA ARG A 399 -21.61 34.02 18.18
C ARG A 399 -21.23 34.35 16.74
N VAL A 400 -20.51 35.45 16.55
CA VAL A 400 -19.93 35.85 15.28
C VAL A 400 -18.51 35.33 15.22
N ALA A 401 -18.17 34.65 14.12
CA ALA A 401 -16.82 34.16 13.90
C ALA A 401 -15.84 35.33 13.85
N ALA A 402 -14.81 35.26 14.67
CA ALA A 402 -13.62 36.10 14.55
C ALA A 402 -12.78 35.64 13.35
N SER A 403 -13.34 35.78 12.14
CA SER A 403 -12.70 35.40 10.89
C SER A 403 -11.76 36.49 10.39
N GLN A 404 -10.75 36.08 9.64
CA GLN A 404 -9.69 36.94 9.14
C GLN A 404 -10.16 37.65 7.87
N THR A 405 -10.09 38.99 7.84
CA THR A 405 -10.30 39.74 6.59
C THR A 405 -8.96 39.89 5.87
N MET A 406 -8.87 39.29 4.69
CA MET A 406 -7.73 39.45 3.80
C MET A 406 -8.08 40.37 2.64
N VAL A 407 -7.07 40.90 1.96
CA VAL A 407 -7.25 41.66 0.70
C VAL A 407 -6.69 40.84 -0.45
N GLY A 408 -7.54 40.53 -1.42
CA GLY A 408 -7.18 39.90 -2.67
C GLY A 408 -7.13 40.89 -3.82
N VAL A 409 -6.33 40.57 -4.84
CA VAL A 409 -6.29 41.24 -6.14
C VAL A 409 -6.58 40.21 -7.23
N TYR A 410 -7.42 40.57 -8.19
CA TYR A 410 -7.65 39.74 -9.38
C TYR A 410 -6.44 39.84 -10.30
N ASP A 411 -5.77 38.71 -10.52
CA ASP A 411 -4.81 38.54 -11.62
C ASP A 411 -5.44 37.64 -12.70
N GLY A 412 -6.01 38.28 -13.72
CA GLY A 412 -6.95 37.63 -14.60
C GLY A 412 -8.21 37.23 -13.82
N SER A 413 -8.68 36.00 -13.95
CA SER A 413 -9.81 35.48 -13.15
C SER A 413 -9.40 34.90 -11.79
N ASN A 414 -8.10 34.84 -11.47
CA ASN A 414 -7.64 34.26 -10.21
C ASN A 414 -7.55 35.35 -9.14
N LEU A 415 -8.19 35.12 -8.00
CA LEU A 415 -8.04 36.00 -6.85
C LEU A 415 -6.82 35.54 -6.04
N VAL A 416 -5.78 36.38 -6.00
CA VAL A 416 -4.53 36.14 -5.27
C VAL A 416 -4.35 37.16 -4.15
N ALA A 417 -3.58 36.83 -3.12
CA ALA A 417 -3.28 37.73 -2.02
C ALA A 417 -2.65 39.03 -2.52
N SER A 418 -3.06 40.17 -1.99
CA SER A 418 -2.32 41.42 -2.22
C SER A 418 -0.94 41.37 -1.56
N LEU A 419 0.00 42.16 -2.07
CA LEU A 419 1.40 42.20 -1.63
C LEU A 419 1.62 42.65 -0.17
N THR A 420 0.58 43.14 0.49
CA THR A 420 0.63 43.52 1.90
C THR A 420 -0.69 43.14 2.54
N GLN A 421 -0.66 42.42 3.65
CA GLN A 421 -1.84 42.11 4.47
C GLN A 421 -1.77 42.88 5.78
N LEU A 422 -2.93 43.07 6.41
CA LEU A 422 -3.04 43.71 7.72
C LEU A 422 -3.59 42.74 8.75
N TRP A 423 -2.94 42.66 9.91
CA TRP A 423 -3.30 41.73 10.98
C TRP A 423 -3.47 42.46 12.30
N PRO A 424 -4.56 42.24 13.05
CA PRO A 424 -4.73 42.89 14.35
C PRO A 424 -3.65 42.44 15.33
N ILE A 425 -3.07 43.41 16.04
CA ILE A 425 -2.23 43.15 17.20
C ILE A 425 -3.14 42.72 18.34
N ARG A 426 -2.97 41.48 18.82
CA ARG A 426 -3.67 41.00 20.03
C ARG A 426 -2.98 41.60 21.25
N GLU A 427 -3.75 42.16 22.17
CA GLU A 427 -3.26 42.83 23.39
C GLU A 427 -2.44 41.88 24.28
N GLU A 428 -2.76 40.58 24.24
CA GLU A 428 -2.02 39.52 24.92
C GLU A 428 -0.76 39.14 24.12
N GLY A 429 0.36 39.83 24.37
CA GLY A 429 1.69 39.32 23.98
C GLY A 429 2.70 40.32 23.41
N VAL A 430 2.38 41.61 23.29
CA VAL A 430 3.33 42.58 22.72
C VAL A 430 4.02 43.39 23.81
N SER A 431 5.36 43.34 23.81
CA SER A 431 6.19 44.11 24.76
C SER A 431 6.52 45.53 24.28
N ASN A 432 6.29 45.89 23.00
CA ASN A 432 6.53 47.26 22.52
C ASN A 432 5.88 47.60 21.14
N TYR A 433 4.57 47.90 21.09
CA TYR A 433 3.88 48.28 19.83
C TYR A 433 4.45 49.56 19.19
N LEU A 434 4.99 50.48 20.01
CA LEU A 434 5.60 51.72 19.53
C LEU A 434 6.81 51.46 18.64
N GLU A 435 7.61 50.44 18.95
CA GLU A 435 8.79 50.08 18.16
C GLU A 435 8.42 49.53 16.78
N GLU A 436 7.35 48.73 16.70
CA GLU A 436 6.83 48.23 15.42
C GLU A 436 6.26 49.37 14.55
N ILE A 437 5.66 50.39 15.16
CA ILE A 437 5.17 51.59 14.45
C ILE A 437 6.34 52.44 13.96
N VAL A 438 7.33 52.70 14.82
CA VAL A 438 8.54 53.46 14.46
C VAL A 438 9.30 52.76 13.33
N ALA A 439 9.31 51.43 13.33
CA ALA A 439 9.90 50.63 12.26
C ALA A 439 9.03 50.52 11.00
N GLY A 440 7.83 51.13 10.97
CA GLY A 440 6.90 51.08 9.83
C GLY A 440 6.26 49.71 9.59
N ARG A 441 6.36 48.79 10.56
CA ARG A 441 5.84 47.42 10.52
C ARG A 441 4.47 47.26 11.18
N ALA A 442 3.99 48.29 11.89
CA ALA A 442 2.63 48.36 12.40
C ALA A 442 2.01 49.73 12.10
N LEU A 443 0.68 49.76 12.10
CA LEU A 443 -0.13 50.95 11.87
C LEU A 443 -1.37 50.92 12.76
N TYR A 444 -1.91 52.08 13.08
CA TYR A 444 -3.10 52.21 13.92
C TYR A 444 -4.35 52.35 13.05
N VAL A 445 -5.30 51.42 13.21
CA VAL A 445 -6.50 51.26 12.38
C VAL A 445 -7.67 50.81 13.25
N ASN A 446 -8.79 51.54 13.18
CA ASN A 446 -10.02 51.23 13.93
C ASN A 446 -9.80 51.07 15.44
N ASP A 447 -9.13 52.06 16.02
CA ASP A 447 -8.80 52.10 17.45
C ASP A 447 -7.91 50.95 17.94
N ARG A 448 -7.29 50.20 17.01
CA ARG A 448 -6.43 49.06 17.28
C ARG A 448 -5.13 49.14 16.48
N PHE A 449 -4.05 48.62 17.03
CA PHE A 449 -2.82 48.45 16.26
C PHE A 449 -2.95 47.23 15.34
N MET A 450 -2.45 47.34 14.12
CA MET A 450 -2.38 46.27 13.13
C MET A 450 -0.94 46.12 12.64
N TYR A 451 -0.45 44.90 12.53
CA TYR A 451 0.77 44.61 11.81
C TYR A 451 0.58 44.78 10.31
N LYS A 452 1.61 45.32 9.65
CA LYS A 452 1.79 45.35 8.21
C LYS A 452 2.64 44.15 7.81
N THR A 453 2.01 43.15 7.21
CA THR A 453 2.67 41.90 6.82
C THR A 453 2.98 41.91 5.34
N ASN A 454 4.26 41.78 5.00
CA ASN A 454 4.70 41.66 3.61
C ASN A 454 4.39 40.26 3.08
N VAL A 455 3.76 40.20 1.90
CA VAL A 455 3.46 38.93 1.22
C VAL A 455 4.58 38.60 0.25
N VAL A 456 5.08 37.37 0.35
CA VAL A 456 6.12 36.81 -0.51
C VAL A 456 5.51 35.65 -1.31
N TYR A 457 5.24 35.87 -2.59
CA TYR A 457 4.82 34.79 -3.48
C TYR A 457 5.98 33.81 -3.63
N THR A 458 5.71 32.56 -3.30
CA THR A 458 6.72 31.50 -3.27
C THR A 458 6.25 30.33 -4.10
N GLY A 459 7.06 29.94 -5.08
CA GLY A 459 6.84 28.73 -5.83
C GLY A 459 7.88 27.68 -5.51
N LEU A 460 7.42 26.43 -5.50
CA LEU A 460 8.27 25.26 -5.31
C LEU A 460 7.99 24.27 -6.43
N ARG A 461 9.06 23.69 -6.96
CA ARG A 461 8.99 22.62 -7.94
C ARG A 461 10.02 21.57 -7.60
N VAL A 462 9.58 20.33 -7.42
CA VAL A 462 10.51 19.21 -7.32
C VAL A 462 10.94 18.86 -8.72
N GLU A 463 12.25 18.91 -9.00
CA GLU A 463 12.82 18.49 -10.28
C GLU A 463 13.05 16.97 -10.27
N LYS A 464 13.53 16.45 -9.14
CA LYS A 464 13.74 15.02 -8.96
C LYS A 464 13.80 14.64 -7.48
N ILE A 465 13.20 13.50 -7.13
CA ILE A 465 13.51 12.80 -5.89
C ILE A 465 14.74 11.92 -6.19
N VAL A 466 15.89 12.24 -5.60
CA VAL A 466 17.19 11.64 -5.96
C VAL A 466 17.37 10.27 -5.32
N SER A 467 17.00 10.14 -4.05
CA SER A 467 16.99 8.88 -3.29
C SER A 467 15.91 8.94 -2.22
N MET A 468 15.47 7.77 -1.76
CA MET A 468 14.50 7.62 -0.68
C MET A 468 14.96 6.49 0.22
N GLU A 469 15.19 6.81 1.50
CA GLU A 469 15.65 5.88 2.53
C GLU A 469 14.61 5.83 3.67
N PRO A 470 13.50 5.11 3.50
CA PRO A 470 12.44 5.03 4.51
C PRO A 470 12.92 4.56 5.87
N GLU A 471 13.90 3.66 5.91
CA GLU A 471 14.50 3.10 7.13
C GLU A 471 15.22 4.16 7.97
N ASN A 472 15.86 5.14 7.30
CA ASN A 472 16.55 6.25 7.94
C ASN A 472 15.66 7.49 8.11
N ASN A 473 14.39 7.41 7.66
CA ASN A 473 13.45 8.52 7.62
C ASN A 473 13.99 9.75 6.86
N VAL A 474 14.75 9.54 5.77
CA VAL A 474 15.37 10.62 4.96
C VAL A 474 15.12 10.39 3.45
N ALA A 475 14.96 11.48 2.70
CA ALA A 475 15.01 11.46 1.23
C ALA A 475 15.80 12.67 0.70
N THR A 476 16.58 12.45 -0.36
CA THR A 476 17.32 13.52 -1.03
C THR A 476 16.45 14.13 -2.13
N LEU A 477 16.22 15.43 -2.06
CA LEU A 477 15.43 16.18 -3.05
C LEU A 477 16.30 17.12 -3.86
N ASP A 478 16.05 17.21 -5.17
CA ASP A 478 16.49 18.28 -6.06
C ASP A 478 15.25 19.09 -6.44
N LEU A 479 15.20 20.34 -5.97
CA LEU A 479 14.04 21.22 -6.10
C LEU A 479 14.46 22.62 -6.54
N THR A 480 13.59 23.26 -7.30
CA THR A 480 13.67 24.68 -7.64
C THR A 480 12.70 25.44 -6.77
N ILE A 481 13.19 26.44 -6.05
CA ILE A 481 12.39 27.38 -5.27
C ILE A 481 12.53 28.78 -5.85
N TRP A 482 11.45 29.54 -5.92
CA TRP A 482 11.52 30.94 -6.32
C TRP A 482 10.62 31.83 -5.49
N PHE A 483 11.01 33.09 -5.41
CA PHE A 483 10.35 34.12 -4.63
C PHE A 483 10.05 35.31 -5.51
N ARG A 484 8.86 35.89 -5.34
CA ARG A 484 8.46 37.19 -5.90
C ARG A 484 7.91 38.05 -4.77
N TRP A 485 8.52 39.20 -4.53
CA TRP A 485 8.20 40.03 -3.36
C TRP A 485 8.42 41.52 -3.60
N ARG A 486 7.93 42.32 -2.65
CA ARG A 486 8.18 43.76 -2.55
C ARG A 486 8.65 44.10 -1.13
N GLY A 487 9.49 45.12 -0.98
CA GLY A 487 9.99 45.58 0.33
C GLY A 487 11.17 44.77 0.86
N ASP A 488 11.27 44.69 2.20
CA ASP A 488 12.39 44.09 2.93
C ASP A 488 12.17 42.60 3.15
N PHE A 489 12.73 41.80 2.24
CA PHE A 489 12.85 40.35 2.34
C PHE A 489 14.06 39.92 1.53
N GLU A 490 14.83 38.98 2.07
CA GLU A 490 16.03 38.45 1.43
C GLU A 490 15.94 36.91 1.45
N PRO A 491 15.87 36.24 0.28
CA PRO A 491 15.63 34.79 0.24
C PRO A 491 16.63 33.94 1.03
N GLN A 492 17.85 34.42 1.25
CA GLN A 492 18.90 33.73 2.01
C GLN A 492 18.58 33.59 3.50
N ASP A 493 17.59 34.33 4.02
CA ASP A 493 17.16 34.28 5.42
C ASP A 493 16.11 33.20 5.71
N ILE A 494 15.82 32.31 4.75
CA ILE A 494 14.99 31.12 5.03
C ILE A 494 15.78 30.03 5.75
N VAL A 495 15.06 29.21 6.50
CA VAL A 495 15.57 27.98 7.11
C VAL A 495 14.65 26.83 6.77
N PHE A 496 15.21 25.78 6.18
CA PHE A 496 14.50 24.52 5.98
C PHE A 496 14.39 23.77 7.30
N THR A 497 13.17 23.60 7.82
CA THR A 497 12.91 23.07 9.15
C THR A 497 12.95 21.55 9.22
N ASN A 498 12.78 20.87 8.09
CA ASN A 498 12.91 19.40 7.97
C ASN A 498 14.18 18.96 7.24
N ALA A 499 15.14 19.85 6.98
CA ALA A 499 16.40 19.43 6.36
C ALA A 499 17.27 18.67 7.38
N ALA A 500 17.89 17.56 6.95
CA ALA A 500 18.80 16.77 7.77
C ALA A 500 20.15 17.47 8.01
N SER A 501 20.49 18.44 7.17
CA SER A 501 21.65 19.33 7.32
C SER A 501 21.26 20.77 6.97
N VAL A 502 22.05 21.75 7.44
CA VAL A 502 21.77 23.17 7.17
C VAL A 502 21.94 23.45 5.68
N ILE A 503 20.84 23.80 5.02
CA ILE A 503 20.81 24.23 3.61
C ILE A 503 20.76 25.75 3.56
N ARG A 504 21.68 26.38 2.82
CA ARG A 504 21.70 27.82 2.56
C ARG A 504 21.46 28.09 1.08
N LEU A 505 20.65 29.11 0.78
CA LEU A 505 20.52 29.59 -0.58
C LEU A 505 21.76 30.41 -0.93
N GLU A 506 22.56 29.94 -1.90
CA GLU A 506 23.76 30.64 -2.35
C GLU A 506 23.41 31.63 -3.47
N LYS A 507 23.90 31.39 -4.70
CA LYS A 507 23.67 32.24 -5.85
C LYS A 507 22.32 31.92 -6.51
N PRO A 508 21.49 32.93 -6.83
CA PRO A 508 20.27 32.68 -7.59
C PRO A 508 20.60 32.16 -8.99
N GLU A 509 19.80 31.20 -9.45
CA GLU A 509 19.83 30.68 -10.83
C GLU A 509 19.28 31.72 -11.80
N ARG A 510 18.21 32.43 -11.39
CA ARG A 510 17.62 33.54 -12.13
C ARG A 510 17.30 34.67 -11.16
N GLU A 511 17.50 35.90 -11.60
CA GLU A 511 17.17 37.12 -10.87
C GLU A 511 16.60 38.15 -11.84
N GLY A 512 15.63 38.93 -11.39
CA GLY A 512 15.05 40.00 -12.18
C GLY A 512 14.03 40.82 -11.41
N THR A 513 13.40 41.75 -12.12
CA THR A 513 12.33 42.60 -11.59
C THR A 513 11.10 42.48 -12.48
N MET A 514 9.93 42.26 -11.85
CA MET A 514 8.63 42.18 -12.52
C MET A 514 7.74 43.33 -12.02
N GLY A 515 7.69 44.42 -12.79
CA GLY A 515 7.06 45.66 -12.34
C GLY A 515 7.82 46.23 -11.13
N ASP A 516 7.14 46.35 -9.99
CA ASP A 516 7.74 46.80 -8.72
C ASP A 516 8.13 45.65 -7.77
N MET A 517 8.03 44.40 -8.24
CA MET A 517 8.43 43.21 -7.49
C MET A 517 9.81 42.73 -7.90
N ARG A 518 10.58 42.26 -6.93
CA ARG A 518 11.82 41.51 -7.16
C ARG A 518 11.50 40.03 -7.35
N TYR A 519 12.28 39.35 -8.18
CA TYR A 519 12.16 37.93 -8.46
C TYR A 519 13.53 37.25 -8.34
N ARG A 520 13.60 36.13 -7.63
CA ARG A 520 14.78 35.25 -7.61
C ARG A 520 14.37 33.78 -7.56
N SER A 521 15.10 32.93 -8.28
CA SER A 521 14.98 31.46 -8.21
C SER A 521 16.29 30.82 -7.79
N TYR A 522 16.21 29.71 -7.07
CA TYR A 522 17.33 28.94 -6.55
C TYR A 522 17.07 27.47 -6.79
N ARG A 523 18.11 26.74 -7.18
CA ARG A 523 18.11 25.28 -7.21
C ARG A 523 18.73 24.75 -5.92
N VAL A 524 18.00 23.90 -5.22
CA VAL A 524 18.34 23.36 -3.92
C VAL A 524 18.41 21.85 -4.03
N LYS A 525 19.55 21.29 -3.64
CA LYS A 525 19.72 19.84 -3.48
C LYS A 525 20.09 19.56 -2.04
N GLY A 526 19.33 18.72 -1.35
CA GLY A 526 19.59 18.41 0.05
C GLY A 526 18.78 17.23 0.56
N ASP A 527 19.15 16.78 1.76
CA ASP A 527 18.51 15.67 2.46
C ASP A 527 17.43 16.21 3.40
N PHE A 528 16.23 15.64 3.30
CA PHE A 528 15.06 16.07 4.05
C PHE A 528 14.46 14.90 4.83
N PHE A 529 14.08 15.14 6.08
CA PHE A 529 13.37 14.17 6.89
C PHE A 529 11.99 13.89 6.31
N LEU A 530 11.68 12.60 6.19
CA LEU A 530 10.37 12.11 5.82
C LEU A 530 9.39 12.32 6.96
N ASN A 531 8.09 12.29 6.64
CA ASN A 531 7.03 12.19 7.65
C ASN A 531 7.03 13.36 8.66
N TYR A 532 7.50 14.53 8.22
CA TYR A 532 7.68 15.74 9.03
C TYR A 532 6.36 16.45 9.41
N SER A 533 5.23 16.01 8.86
CA SER A 533 3.88 16.55 9.15
C SER A 533 2.94 15.43 9.60
N THR A 534 1.91 15.81 10.35
CA THR A 534 0.79 14.96 10.79
C THR A 534 -0.28 14.78 9.71
N ALA A 535 0.01 15.14 8.46
CA ALA A 535 -0.87 14.96 7.32
C ALA A 535 -1.46 13.53 7.27
N GLU A 536 -2.78 13.43 7.11
CA GLU A 536 -3.48 12.15 7.06
C GLU A 536 -3.02 11.36 5.82
N ARG A 537 -2.73 10.06 6.03
CA ARG A 537 -2.14 9.20 5.01
C ARG A 537 -2.43 7.73 5.28
N ALA A 538 -2.50 6.94 4.21
CA ALA A 538 -2.65 5.50 4.32
C ALA A 538 -1.36 4.84 4.87
N TYR A 539 -1.51 3.68 5.49
CA TYR A 539 -0.35 2.94 5.99
C TYR A 539 0.52 2.40 4.85
N GLY A 540 1.84 2.45 5.06
CA GLY A 540 2.84 2.12 4.05
C GLY A 540 3.18 3.27 3.11
N THR A 541 2.53 4.44 3.28
CA THR A 541 2.87 5.65 2.52
C THR A 541 3.86 6.51 3.30
N HIS A 542 4.66 7.27 2.56
CA HIS A 542 5.67 8.18 3.12
C HIS A 542 5.42 9.59 2.61
N LEU A 543 5.48 10.56 3.53
CA LEU A 543 5.44 11.97 3.17
C LEU A 543 6.86 12.44 2.90
N VAL A 544 7.11 12.82 1.65
CA VAL A 544 8.35 13.41 1.18
C VAL A 544 8.10 14.87 0.85
N GLY A 545 9.01 15.77 1.22
CA GLY A 545 8.77 17.18 1.02
C GLY A 545 9.83 18.08 1.60
N ALA A 546 9.67 19.37 1.34
CA ALA A 546 10.49 20.42 1.93
C ALA A 546 9.59 21.40 2.66
N THR A 547 9.98 21.75 3.88
CA THR A 547 9.32 22.78 4.67
C THR A 547 10.34 23.83 5.08
N PHE A 548 9.96 25.10 4.98
CA PHE A 548 10.81 26.20 5.38
C PHE A 548 10.00 27.36 5.96
N ARG A 549 10.69 28.18 6.75
CA ARG A 549 10.19 29.44 7.31
C ARG A 549 11.27 30.50 7.23
N HIS A 550 10.92 31.75 7.51
CA HIS A 550 11.91 32.80 7.70
C HIS A 550 12.65 32.60 9.04
N ARG A 551 13.95 32.93 9.09
CA ARG A 551 14.79 32.82 10.30
C ARG A 551 14.31 33.75 11.43
N LEU A 552 14.13 35.03 11.11
CA LEU A 552 13.85 36.10 12.09
C LEU A 552 12.45 36.73 12.04
N LEU A 553 11.89 36.97 10.85
CA LEU A 553 10.59 37.62 10.69
C LEU A 553 9.45 36.67 11.06
N SER A 554 8.69 37.06 12.08
CA SER A 554 7.47 36.37 12.50
C SER A 554 6.35 36.48 11.43
N ARG A 555 5.31 35.67 11.59
CA ARG A 555 4.07 35.66 10.80
C ARG A 555 3.38 37.03 10.77
N ASN A 556 3.64 37.88 11.76
CA ASN A 556 3.12 39.24 11.82
C ASN A 556 3.79 40.17 10.80
N ASN A 557 5.03 39.91 10.40
CA ASN A 557 5.78 40.81 9.49
C ASN A 557 5.94 40.21 8.09
N LEU A 558 5.95 38.87 7.99
CA LEU A 558 6.10 38.17 6.73
C LEU A 558 5.11 37.01 6.58
N MET A 559 4.54 36.89 5.39
CA MET A 559 3.66 35.79 5.01
C MET A 559 4.10 35.24 3.64
N TYR A 560 4.46 33.97 3.60
CA TYR A 560 4.62 33.26 2.34
C TYR A 560 3.25 32.94 1.77
N VAL A 561 3.09 32.99 0.46
CA VAL A 561 1.88 32.52 -0.24
C VAL A 561 2.30 31.70 -1.44
N GLY A 562 1.50 30.70 -1.82
CA GLY A 562 1.79 29.92 -3.02
C GLY A 562 1.76 30.79 -4.27
N ASP A 563 2.82 30.80 -5.07
CA ASP A 563 2.83 31.40 -6.40
C ASP A 563 2.09 30.49 -7.40
N ILE A 564 0.77 30.34 -7.20
CA ILE A 564 -0.11 29.46 -7.99
C ILE A 564 0.04 29.76 -9.48
N LEU A 565 0.21 31.04 -9.83
CA LEU A 565 0.41 31.50 -11.20
C LEU A 565 1.76 31.05 -11.76
N GLY A 566 2.86 31.32 -11.04
CA GLY A 566 4.20 30.92 -11.47
C GLY A 566 4.40 29.39 -11.53
N MET A 567 3.66 28.64 -10.72
CA MET A 567 3.66 27.16 -10.75
C MET A 567 2.76 26.58 -11.85
N GLY A 568 1.96 27.41 -12.54
CA GLY A 568 1.03 26.95 -13.57
C GLY A 568 -0.19 26.19 -13.01
N MET A 569 -0.53 26.37 -11.74
CA MET A 569 -1.66 25.69 -11.06
C MET A 569 -3.01 26.39 -11.31
N ILE A 570 -3.23 26.87 -12.53
CA ILE A 570 -4.42 27.65 -12.92
C ILE A 570 -5.42 26.74 -13.65
N GLY A 571 -6.67 26.71 -13.14
CA GLY A 571 -7.86 26.21 -13.86
C GLY A 571 -8.41 24.87 -13.39
N GLY A 572 -9.74 24.75 -13.33
CA GLY A 572 -10.49 23.50 -13.11
C GLY A 572 -10.70 22.66 -14.39
N LYS A 573 -9.96 22.95 -15.45
CA LYS A 573 -9.91 22.16 -16.69
C LYS A 573 -8.48 21.69 -16.89
N SER A 574 -8.30 20.45 -17.35
CA SER A 574 -6.97 19.86 -17.51
C SER A 574 -6.07 20.80 -18.32
N PHE A 575 -4.87 21.07 -17.79
CA PHE A 575 -3.81 21.85 -18.42
C PHE A 575 -3.51 21.40 -19.87
N THR A 576 -3.91 20.17 -20.22
CA THR A 576 -3.92 19.62 -21.58
C THR A 576 -4.75 20.41 -22.58
N GLU A 577 -5.83 21.09 -22.21
CA GLU A 577 -6.62 21.92 -23.15
C GLU A 577 -5.99 23.31 -23.36
N SER A 578 -5.39 23.91 -22.33
CA SER A 578 -4.75 25.23 -22.45
C SER A 578 -3.40 25.18 -23.20
N VAL A 579 -2.74 24.01 -23.22
CA VAL A 579 -1.46 23.81 -23.92
C VAL A 579 -1.61 23.15 -25.29
N ARG A 580 -2.66 22.37 -25.56
CA ARG A 580 -2.93 21.83 -26.91
C ARG A 580 -3.12 22.91 -27.98
N GLY A 581 -3.54 24.12 -27.58
CA GLY A 581 -3.64 25.26 -28.49
C GLY A 581 -2.34 26.04 -28.68
N ALA A 582 -1.31 25.81 -27.87
CA ALA A 582 -0.12 26.66 -27.83
C ALA A 582 1.16 25.98 -28.32
N ASN A 583 1.29 24.65 -28.26
CA ASN A 583 2.46 23.95 -28.78
C ASN A 583 2.07 22.52 -29.14
N LEU A 584 2.05 22.20 -30.44
CA LEU A 584 2.53 20.96 -31.06
C LEU A 584 2.11 20.96 -32.54
N THR A 585 3.05 21.35 -33.40
CA THR A 585 3.11 20.83 -34.77
C THR A 585 3.34 19.32 -34.72
N GLU A 586 2.63 18.60 -35.58
CA GLU A 586 2.75 17.17 -35.82
C GLU A 586 4.21 16.76 -36.03
N GLU A 587 4.75 15.93 -35.13
CA GLU A 587 5.62 14.78 -35.43
C GLU A 587 6.08 14.14 -34.11
N GLN A 588 6.16 12.81 -34.07
CA GLN A 588 6.66 11.97 -32.98
C GLN A 588 5.66 11.45 -31.92
N ALA A 589 4.55 10.85 -32.37
CA ALA A 589 3.95 9.74 -31.64
C ALA A 589 4.16 8.42 -32.41
N GLY A 590 5.37 7.87 -32.29
CA GLY A 590 5.69 6.51 -32.75
C GLY A 590 5.09 5.45 -31.83
N GLY A 591 4.51 4.42 -32.43
CA GLY A 591 3.63 3.45 -31.79
C GLY A 591 4.27 2.44 -30.84
N GLY A 592 3.43 1.92 -29.95
CA GLY A 592 3.66 0.73 -29.13
C GLY A 592 2.31 0.18 -28.66
N GLY A 593 1.92 -1.00 -29.14
CA GLY A 593 0.64 -1.63 -28.83
C GLY A 593 0.50 -2.00 -27.35
N GLY A 594 -0.50 -1.43 -26.68
CA GLY A 594 -0.85 -1.74 -25.30
C GLY A 594 -1.45 -3.14 -25.15
N ASN A 595 -0.86 -3.94 -24.27
CA ASN A 595 -1.29 -5.29 -23.92
C ASN A 595 -2.75 -5.29 -23.41
N LEU A 596 -3.49 -6.36 -23.73
CA LEU A 596 -4.86 -6.62 -23.26
C LEU A 596 -5.04 -6.49 -21.74
N LEU A 597 -3.99 -6.75 -20.97
CA LEU A 597 -3.96 -6.58 -19.51
C LEU A 597 -4.14 -5.11 -19.08
N GLN A 598 -3.59 -4.16 -19.84
CA GLN A 598 -3.67 -2.73 -19.57
C GLN A 598 -5.08 -2.20 -19.85
N LYS A 599 -5.71 -2.67 -20.93
CA LYS A 599 -7.12 -2.38 -21.22
C LYS A 599 -8.08 -2.98 -20.19
N VAL A 600 -7.78 -4.18 -19.68
CA VAL A 600 -8.56 -4.81 -18.61
C VAL A 600 -8.37 -4.09 -17.28
N LEU A 601 -7.16 -3.59 -16.98
CA LEU A 601 -6.89 -2.75 -15.82
C LEU A 601 -7.61 -1.40 -15.92
N GLU A 602 -7.68 -0.75 -17.08
CA GLU A 602 -8.46 0.48 -17.28
C GLU A 602 -9.96 0.28 -17.07
N ILE A 603 -10.49 -0.87 -17.49
CA ILE A 603 -11.92 -1.21 -17.33
C ILE A 603 -12.24 -1.57 -15.87
N LEU A 604 -11.34 -2.26 -15.16
CA LEU A 604 -11.53 -2.67 -13.75
C LEU A 604 -11.17 -1.57 -12.74
N ALA A 605 -10.24 -0.66 -13.09
CA ALA A 605 -9.84 0.46 -12.24
C ALA A 605 -10.87 1.61 -12.23
N GLY A 606 -11.96 1.49 -12.98
CA GLY A 606 -13.11 2.40 -12.92
C GLY A 606 -12.71 3.87 -12.97
N GLY A 607 -12.30 4.37 -14.14
CA GLY A 607 -12.23 5.80 -14.49
C GLY A 607 -12.09 6.78 -13.32
N GLY A 608 -10.98 6.69 -12.59
CA GLY A 608 -10.81 7.39 -11.31
C GLY A 608 -9.34 7.45 -10.89
N ALA A 609 -8.43 7.74 -11.82
CA ALA A 609 -7.13 8.27 -11.43
C ALA A 609 -7.32 9.78 -11.13
N SER A 610 -7.84 10.03 -9.93
CA SER A 610 -7.87 11.32 -9.24
C SER A 610 -6.46 11.92 -9.27
N SER A 611 -6.18 12.81 -10.22
CA SER A 611 -4.88 13.48 -10.25
C SER A 611 -5.10 14.93 -9.85
N ASP A 612 -4.72 15.20 -8.61
CA ASP A 612 -4.38 16.54 -8.15
C ASP A 612 -3.50 17.22 -9.23
N PRO A 613 -3.75 18.48 -9.62
CA PRO A 613 -2.96 19.18 -10.64
C PRO A 613 -1.46 19.12 -10.38
N LEU A 614 -1.05 19.12 -9.11
CA LEU A 614 0.35 18.99 -8.72
C LEU A 614 0.87 17.57 -8.96
N VAL A 615 0.06 16.55 -8.69
CA VAL A 615 0.39 15.14 -8.98
C VAL A 615 0.51 14.92 -10.49
N GLU A 616 -0.40 15.49 -11.29
CA GLU A 616 -0.32 15.43 -12.75
C GLU A 616 0.97 16.09 -13.27
N LEU A 617 1.32 17.27 -12.74
CA LEU A 617 2.56 17.97 -13.08
C LEU A 617 3.80 17.13 -12.74
N LEU A 618 3.86 16.58 -11.53
CA LEU A 618 4.97 15.74 -11.06
C LEU A 618 5.11 14.44 -11.88
N THR A 619 3.97 13.86 -12.29
CA THR A 619 3.93 12.65 -13.12
C THR A 619 4.42 12.94 -14.54
N ARG A 620 3.93 14.03 -15.16
CA ARG A 620 4.35 14.45 -16.51
C ARG A 620 5.83 14.82 -16.58
N SER A 621 6.36 15.44 -15.54
CA SER A 621 7.77 15.83 -15.45
C SER A 621 8.71 14.66 -15.08
N GLN A 622 8.18 13.43 -14.92
CA GLN A 622 8.94 12.24 -14.52
C GLN A 622 9.74 12.42 -13.21
N VAL A 623 9.29 13.33 -12.34
CA VAL A 623 9.95 13.67 -11.07
C VAL A 623 10.03 12.45 -10.14
N VAL A 624 9.07 11.53 -10.29
CA VAL A 624 8.96 10.26 -9.53
C VAL A 624 9.34 9.06 -10.39
N SER A 625 10.30 9.22 -11.30
CA SER A 625 10.93 8.11 -12.04
C SER A 625 11.71 7.10 -11.15
N MET A 626 11.49 7.10 -9.83
CA MET A 626 12.09 6.13 -8.93
C MET A 626 11.38 4.78 -9.06
N ALA A 627 12.14 3.76 -9.45
CA ALA A 627 11.65 2.39 -9.52
C ALA A 627 11.04 1.98 -8.17
N GLY A 628 9.75 1.65 -8.16
CA GLY A 628 9.06 1.12 -6.98
C GLY A 628 8.24 2.12 -6.16
N TRP A 629 8.03 3.37 -6.60
CA TRP A 629 7.19 4.36 -5.90
C TRP A 629 6.23 5.10 -6.83
N MET A 630 5.00 5.36 -6.36
CA MET A 630 3.98 6.16 -7.04
C MET A 630 3.55 7.35 -6.17
N VAL A 631 3.20 8.47 -6.81
CA VAL A 631 2.60 9.62 -6.13
C VAL A 631 1.12 9.35 -5.91
N GLU A 632 0.66 9.46 -4.67
CA GLU A 632 -0.75 9.36 -4.31
C GLU A 632 -1.41 10.74 -4.24
N ARG A 633 -0.75 11.69 -3.55
CA ARG A 633 -1.23 13.05 -3.31
C ARG A 633 -0.05 14.00 -3.23
N ALA A 634 -0.22 15.25 -3.65
CA ALA A 634 0.80 16.26 -3.48
C ALA A 634 0.13 17.63 -3.26
N TRP A 635 0.72 18.50 -2.45
CA TRP A 635 0.19 19.84 -2.22
C TRP A 635 1.29 20.84 -1.90
N VAL A 636 0.94 22.12 -2.05
CA VAL A 636 1.71 23.25 -1.54
C VAL A 636 0.79 24.06 -0.65
N SER A 637 1.16 24.25 0.62
CA SER A 637 0.35 24.96 1.61
C SER A 637 1.15 25.96 2.42
N GLN A 638 0.42 26.92 2.98
CA GLN A 638 0.92 27.90 3.93
C GLN A 638 0.37 27.56 5.31
N ASP A 639 1.24 27.31 6.29
CA ASP A 639 0.84 27.05 7.67
C ASP A 639 1.50 28.02 8.66
N ILE A 640 0.91 28.16 9.84
CA ILE A 640 1.47 28.95 10.94
C ILE A 640 2.08 27.99 11.95
N VAL A 641 3.35 28.20 12.31
CA VAL A 641 4.07 27.37 13.28
C VAL A 641 4.68 28.24 14.38
N ALA A 642 4.49 27.84 15.63
CA ALA A 642 5.19 28.45 16.76
C ALA A 642 6.64 27.93 16.81
N GLY A 643 7.59 28.81 17.12
CA GLY A 643 8.97 28.39 17.36
C GLY A 643 9.89 29.51 17.85
N SER A 644 11.11 29.14 18.21
CA SER A 644 12.15 30.11 18.60
C SER A 644 12.74 30.81 17.36
N GLY A 645 13.13 32.08 17.52
CA GLY A 645 13.81 32.87 16.49
C GLY A 645 15.31 32.57 16.37
N GLU A 646 15.72 31.30 16.57
CA GLU A 646 17.12 30.82 16.48
C GLU A 646 18.14 31.71 17.24
N GLY A 647 17.77 32.17 18.44
CA GLY A 647 18.66 32.96 19.30
C GLY A 647 18.42 34.47 19.30
N ASP A 648 17.44 34.99 18.56
CA ASP A 648 16.99 36.38 18.73
C ASP A 648 16.40 36.58 20.13
N PRO A 649 17.00 37.44 20.99
CA PRO A 649 16.57 37.65 22.37
C PRO A 649 15.09 38.04 22.53
N ARG A 650 14.47 38.59 21.49
CA ARG A 650 13.04 38.93 21.48
C ARG A 650 12.14 37.70 21.53
N PHE A 651 12.65 36.54 21.10
CA PHE A 651 11.97 35.25 21.01
C PHE A 651 12.59 34.16 21.89
N VAL A 652 13.53 34.51 22.78
CA VAL A 652 14.17 33.57 23.72
C VAL A 652 13.32 33.47 25.00
N GLY A 653 12.88 32.25 25.31
CA GLY A 653 11.97 31.93 26.41
C GLY A 653 12.42 32.44 27.79
N PHE A 654 11.74 33.48 28.25
CA PHE A 654 11.69 33.98 29.63
C PHE A 654 10.26 34.46 29.92
N GLY A 655 9.29 33.55 29.86
CA GLY A 655 7.87 33.87 30.11
C GLY A 655 7.15 34.61 28.97
N LYS A 656 7.77 34.75 27.80
CA LYS A 656 7.09 35.24 26.57
C LYS A 656 6.64 34.05 25.69
N PRO A 657 5.47 34.12 25.03
CA PRO A 657 5.03 33.10 24.08
C PRO A 657 6.05 32.94 22.94
N GLU A 658 6.22 31.71 22.44
CA GLU A 658 6.96 31.46 21.19
C GLU A 658 6.32 32.26 20.06
N ALA A 659 7.13 32.77 19.12
CA ALA A 659 6.60 33.53 18.00
C ALA A 659 6.04 32.60 16.94
N ASP A 660 4.92 33.01 16.35
CA ASP A 660 4.36 32.39 15.18
C ASP A 660 5.15 32.79 13.94
N PHE A 661 5.47 31.82 13.07
CA PHE A 661 6.13 32.03 11.79
C PHE A 661 5.24 31.55 10.65
N SER A 662 5.29 32.26 9.52
CA SER A 662 4.75 31.74 8.27
C SER A 662 5.68 30.63 7.78
N ARG A 663 5.13 29.44 7.64
CA ARG A 663 5.80 28.25 7.10
C ARG A 663 5.18 27.91 5.75
N MET A 664 6.03 27.54 4.80
CA MET A 664 5.62 27.03 3.51
C MET A 664 5.95 25.54 3.46
N ASP A 665 4.96 24.74 3.09
CA ASP A 665 5.03 23.29 3.09
C ASP A 665 4.77 22.76 1.68
N LEU A 666 5.73 22.01 1.15
CA LEU A 666 5.56 21.19 -0.06
C LEU A 666 5.52 19.73 0.37
N GLY A 667 4.36 19.10 0.29
CA GLY A 667 4.16 17.70 0.66
C GLY A 667 3.85 16.82 -0.54
N ILE A 668 4.49 15.65 -0.62
CA ILE A 668 4.24 14.60 -1.61
C ILE A 668 4.08 13.28 -0.86
N VAL A 669 2.88 12.70 -0.91
CA VAL A 669 2.62 11.35 -0.39
C VAL A 669 3.00 10.35 -1.45
N LEU A 670 4.01 9.53 -1.14
CA LEU A 670 4.45 8.41 -1.96
C LEU A 670 3.92 7.10 -1.39
N LYS A 671 3.46 6.22 -2.27
CA LYS A 671 3.11 4.84 -1.96
C LYS A 671 4.02 3.88 -2.73
N PRO A 672 4.39 2.71 -2.18
CA PRO A 672 5.12 1.70 -2.94
C PRO A 672 4.35 1.32 -4.21
N ASP A 673 5.04 1.23 -5.34
CA ASP A 673 4.53 0.75 -6.62
C ASP A 673 4.39 -0.78 -6.59
N THR A 674 3.59 -1.24 -5.62
CA THR A 674 3.26 -2.64 -5.43
C THR A 674 1.77 -2.79 -5.58
N PHE A 675 1.33 -3.80 -6.33
CA PHE A 675 -0.08 -4.13 -6.45
C PHE A 675 -0.63 -4.57 -5.09
N ALA A 676 -1.41 -3.71 -4.44
CA ALA A 676 -2.16 -4.08 -3.25
C ALA A 676 -3.60 -4.41 -3.64
N VAL A 677 -4.11 -5.57 -3.21
CA VAL A 677 -5.48 -6.00 -3.53
C VAL A 677 -6.53 -4.98 -3.07
N ARG A 678 -6.24 -4.22 -2.01
CA ARG A 678 -7.12 -3.16 -1.48
C ARG A 678 -7.30 -1.98 -2.43
N ASP A 679 -6.38 -1.79 -3.39
CA ASP A 679 -6.46 -0.71 -4.37
C ASP A 679 -7.52 -1.00 -5.44
N VAL A 680 -7.89 -2.28 -5.60
CA VAL A 680 -8.84 -2.75 -6.63
C VAL A 680 -10.16 -3.21 -6.01
N ILE A 681 -10.12 -3.85 -4.84
CA ILE A 681 -11.31 -4.43 -4.19
C ILE A 681 -11.76 -3.51 -3.05
N PRO A 682 -12.92 -2.84 -3.15
CA PRO A 682 -13.42 -2.00 -2.08
C PRO A 682 -13.58 -2.78 -0.76
N PRO A 683 -13.29 -2.16 0.40
CA PRO A 683 -13.27 -2.84 1.71
C PRO A 683 -14.51 -3.69 2.02
N LYS A 684 -15.69 -3.20 1.60
CA LYS A 684 -16.98 -3.87 1.77
C LYS A 684 -17.07 -5.27 1.16
N TYR A 685 -16.26 -5.58 0.14
CA TYR A 685 -16.29 -6.87 -0.54
C TYR A 685 -15.43 -7.94 0.13
N PHE A 686 -14.46 -7.56 0.97
CA PHE A 686 -13.62 -8.53 1.67
C PHE A 686 -14.45 -9.42 2.60
N LEU A 687 -15.52 -8.92 3.23
CA LEU A 687 -16.37 -9.78 4.06
C LEU A 687 -17.04 -10.89 3.26
N TYR A 688 -17.58 -10.58 2.09
CA TYR A 688 -18.20 -11.58 1.23
C TYR A 688 -17.19 -12.61 0.74
N ILE A 689 -16.00 -12.15 0.33
CA ILE A 689 -14.91 -13.04 -0.09
C ILE A 689 -14.51 -13.96 1.08
N ALA A 690 -14.41 -13.44 2.31
CA ALA A 690 -14.09 -14.23 3.49
C ALA A 690 -15.15 -15.32 3.77
N ILE A 691 -16.43 -14.99 3.65
CA ILE A 691 -17.53 -15.97 3.87
C ILE A 691 -17.50 -17.08 2.83
N PHE A 692 -17.41 -16.73 1.54
CA PHE A 692 -17.33 -17.73 0.46
C PHE A 692 -16.09 -18.61 0.60
N ALA A 693 -14.95 -18.00 0.91
CA ALA A 693 -13.71 -18.72 1.14
C ALA A 693 -13.79 -19.64 2.37
N LEU A 694 -14.38 -19.19 3.48
CA LEU A 694 -14.57 -20.01 4.67
C LEU A 694 -15.44 -21.24 4.37
N ILE A 695 -16.54 -21.06 3.65
CA ILE A 695 -17.44 -22.15 3.26
C ILE A 695 -16.73 -23.11 2.32
N GLY A 696 -15.98 -22.62 1.33
CA GLY A 696 -15.16 -23.46 0.46
C GLY A 696 -14.11 -24.28 1.22
N ALA A 697 -13.47 -23.69 2.24
CA ALA A 697 -12.51 -24.36 3.10
C ALA A 697 -13.17 -25.44 4.00
N LEU A 698 -14.34 -25.14 4.57
CA LEU A 698 -15.15 -26.10 5.34
C LEU A 698 -15.64 -27.24 4.47
N LEU A 699 -16.17 -26.94 3.27
CA LEU A 699 -16.62 -27.92 2.29
C LEU A 699 -15.48 -28.86 1.89
N GLY A 700 -14.30 -28.31 1.60
CA GLY A 700 -13.10 -29.11 1.32
C GLY A 700 -12.73 -30.04 2.49
N SER A 701 -12.98 -29.63 3.72
CA SER A 701 -12.71 -30.44 4.92
C SER A 701 -13.77 -31.52 5.18
N VAL A 702 -15.05 -31.21 4.96
CA VAL A 702 -16.14 -32.19 5.04
C VAL A 702 -16.02 -33.24 3.94
N LEU A 703 -15.68 -32.84 2.72
CA LEU A 703 -15.45 -33.75 1.59
C LEU A 703 -14.28 -34.70 1.88
N GLU A 704 -13.23 -34.22 2.54
CA GLU A 704 -12.10 -35.05 2.94
C GLU A 704 -12.46 -36.03 4.06
N GLY A 705 -13.20 -35.59 5.08
CA GLY A 705 -13.67 -36.47 6.16
C GLY A 705 -14.62 -37.59 5.68
N ARG A 706 -15.26 -37.41 4.52
CA ARG A 706 -16.13 -38.40 3.86
C ARG A 706 -15.44 -39.20 2.75
N ASP A 707 -14.16 -38.96 2.48
CA ASP A 707 -13.41 -39.59 1.38
C ASP A 707 -12.94 -41.01 1.75
N THR A 708 -13.85 -41.98 1.74
CA THR A 708 -13.55 -43.41 2.04
C THR A 708 -12.94 -44.16 0.86
N THR A 709 -13.03 -43.64 -0.37
CA THR A 709 -12.56 -44.29 -1.61
C THR A 709 -11.37 -43.58 -2.27
N GLY A 710 -11.02 -42.37 -1.85
CA GLY A 710 -9.90 -41.59 -2.36
C GLY A 710 -10.16 -40.86 -3.68
N GLU A 711 -11.43 -40.74 -4.09
CA GLU A 711 -11.86 -40.06 -5.33
C GLU A 711 -12.16 -38.56 -5.10
N TRP A 712 -12.51 -38.17 -3.88
CA TRP A 712 -12.84 -36.78 -3.53
C TRP A 712 -11.61 -35.92 -3.28
N GLY A 713 -10.49 -36.59 -2.98
CA GLY A 713 -9.20 -36.39 -3.64
C GLY A 713 -8.92 -34.97 -4.18
N PHE A 714 -8.95 -34.92 -5.50
CA PHE A 714 -8.60 -33.74 -6.25
C PHE A 714 -9.52 -32.53 -5.94
N HIS A 715 -10.83 -32.76 -5.81
CA HIS A 715 -11.83 -31.71 -5.62
C HIS A 715 -11.69 -31.01 -4.27
N SER A 716 -11.45 -31.77 -3.20
CA SER A 716 -11.30 -31.19 -1.86
C SER A 716 -9.99 -30.43 -1.71
N PHE A 717 -8.94 -30.85 -2.44
CA PHE A 717 -7.70 -30.08 -2.56
C PHE A 717 -7.90 -28.78 -3.35
N LEU A 718 -8.56 -28.84 -4.52
CA LEU A 718 -8.81 -27.66 -5.36
C LEU A 718 -9.62 -26.60 -4.60
N LEU A 719 -10.65 -27.02 -3.86
CA LEU A 719 -11.43 -26.13 -2.99
C LEU A 719 -10.54 -25.43 -1.97
N ARG A 720 -9.63 -26.16 -1.29
CA ARG A 720 -8.69 -25.57 -0.32
C ARG A 720 -7.65 -24.66 -0.97
N LEU A 721 -7.15 -25.03 -2.15
CA LEU A 721 -6.18 -24.27 -2.91
C LEU A 721 -6.71 -22.87 -3.26
N ILE A 722 -8.01 -22.76 -3.56
CA ILE A 722 -8.66 -21.48 -3.85
C ILE A 722 -9.10 -20.78 -2.55
N SER A 723 -9.70 -21.53 -1.62
CA SER A 723 -10.34 -20.97 -0.43
C SER A 723 -9.36 -20.41 0.59
N TRP A 724 -8.26 -21.11 0.90
CA TRP A 724 -7.34 -20.65 1.95
C TRP A 724 -6.62 -19.33 1.58
N PRO A 725 -6.13 -19.15 0.34
CA PRO A 725 -5.58 -17.87 -0.09
C PRO A 725 -6.62 -16.74 -0.07
N LEU A 726 -7.83 -16.98 -0.60
CA LEU A 726 -8.89 -15.97 -0.58
C LEU A 726 -9.30 -15.59 0.84
N LEU A 727 -9.36 -16.57 1.76
CA LEU A 727 -9.67 -16.34 3.16
C LEU A 727 -8.59 -15.51 3.85
N LEU A 728 -7.31 -15.87 3.66
CA LEU A 728 -6.19 -15.11 4.20
C LEU A 728 -6.16 -13.67 3.67
N MET A 729 -6.35 -13.50 2.36
CA MET A 729 -6.44 -12.19 1.73
C MET A 729 -7.59 -11.36 2.32
N ALA A 730 -8.78 -11.94 2.40
CA ALA A 730 -9.98 -11.22 2.85
C ALA A 730 -9.97 -10.89 4.34
N VAL A 731 -9.59 -11.85 5.19
CA VAL A 731 -9.49 -11.65 6.64
C VAL A 731 -8.31 -10.75 6.97
N GLY A 732 -7.16 -10.94 6.33
CA GLY A 732 -5.96 -10.12 6.54
C GLY A 732 -6.20 -8.65 6.23
N ASN A 733 -6.85 -8.33 5.11
CA ASN A 733 -7.20 -6.94 4.80
C ASN A 733 -8.23 -6.36 5.78
N GLN A 734 -9.22 -7.14 6.24
CA GLN A 734 -10.18 -6.65 7.26
C GLN A 734 -9.53 -6.38 8.62
N VAL A 735 -8.63 -7.26 9.07
CA VAL A 735 -7.88 -7.06 10.33
C VAL A 735 -7.01 -5.82 10.22
N LEU A 736 -6.37 -5.60 9.08
CA LEU A 736 -5.56 -4.41 8.85
C LEU A 736 -6.41 -3.12 8.81
N ASP A 737 -7.56 -3.14 8.16
CA ASP A 737 -8.53 -2.05 8.14
C ASP A 737 -9.05 -1.69 9.54
N TYR A 738 -9.21 -2.69 10.41
CA TYR A 738 -9.56 -2.48 11.81
C TYR A 738 -8.39 -1.87 12.58
N ALA A 739 -7.18 -2.42 12.39
CA ALA A 739 -5.95 -1.95 13.02
C ALA A 739 -5.65 -0.48 12.70
N LEU A 740 -5.80 -0.08 11.44
CA LEU A 740 -5.58 1.30 10.99
C LEU A 740 -6.46 2.33 11.67
N ARG A 741 -7.68 1.92 12.07
CA ARG A 741 -8.66 2.81 12.70
C ARG A 741 -8.53 2.90 14.22
N HIS A 742 -7.90 1.91 14.86
CA HIS A 742 -7.98 1.75 16.32
C HIS A 742 -6.63 1.54 17.01
N LEU A 743 -5.55 1.26 16.28
CA LEU A 743 -4.25 0.89 16.84
C LEU A 743 -3.16 1.90 16.47
N THR A 744 -2.12 1.95 17.30
CA THR A 744 -0.91 2.74 17.06
C THR A 744 -0.06 2.14 15.92
N PRO A 745 0.72 2.96 15.19
CA PRO A 745 1.54 2.48 14.05
C PRO A 745 2.39 1.24 14.35
N SER A 746 3.01 1.17 15.54
CA SER A 746 3.83 0.03 15.98
C SER A 746 3.08 -1.31 16.02
N ASN A 747 1.80 -1.29 16.38
CA ASN A 747 0.97 -2.50 16.44
C ASN A 747 0.52 -2.94 15.04
N ILE A 748 0.44 -2.00 14.10
CA ILE A 748 0.08 -2.27 12.71
C ILE A 748 1.21 -3.03 12.01
N ASP A 749 2.47 -2.65 12.24
CA ASP A 749 3.65 -3.34 11.69
C ASP A 749 3.65 -4.84 12.04
N LEU A 750 3.32 -5.17 13.30
CA LEU A 750 3.25 -6.56 13.77
C LEU A 750 2.14 -7.34 13.06
N ILE A 751 0.96 -6.73 12.86
CA ILE A 751 -0.16 -7.35 12.14
C ILE A 751 0.22 -7.61 10.68
N VAL A 752 0.92 -6.67 10.04
CA VAL A 752 1.39 -6.81 8.66
C VAL A 752 2.45 -7.90 8.54
N GLN A 753 3.39 -7.99 9.49
CA GLN A 753 4.36 -9.09 9.55
C GLN A 753 3.68 -10.45 9.69
N VAL A 754 2.70 -10.58 10.59
CA VAL A 754 1.93 -11.83 10.76
C VAL A 754 1.19 -12.18 9.45
N TYR A 755 0.57 -11.20 8.80
CA TYR A 755 -0.10 -11.40 7.51
C TYR A 755 0.87 -11.93 6.45
N TYR A 756 2.06 -11.33 6.31
CA TYR A 756 3.06 -11.80 5.35
C TYR A 756 3.67 -13.16 5.71
N ILE A 757 3.86 -13.48 6.99
CA ILE A 757 4.28 -14.83 7.44
C ILE A 757 3.25 -15.88 7.01
N LEU A 758 1.97 -15.61 7.26
CA LEU A 758 0.89 -16.50 6.83
C LEU A 758 0.87 -16.67 5.31
N TRP A 759 1.28 -15.65 4.55
CA TRP A 759 1.37 -15.73 3.10
C TRP A 759 2.42 -16.72 2.58
N TRP A 760 3.43 -17.03 3.38
CA TRP A 760 4.40 -18.10 3.10
C TRP A 760 3.95 -19.45 3.65
N MET A 761 3.38 -19.46 4.86
CA MET A 761 3.04 -20.70 5.57
C MET A 761 1.81 -21.41 5.02
N VAL A 762 0.80 -20.67 4.54
CA VAL A 762 -0.43 -21.25 3.97
C VAL A 762 -0.15 -21.99 2.65
N PRO A 763 0.56 -21.40 1.66
CA PRO A 763 0.98 -22.14 0.47
C PRO A 763 1.89 -23.32 0.78
N ALA A 764 2.81 -23.21 1.74
CA ALA A 764 3.67 -24.32 2.18
C ALA A 764 2.83 -25.50 2.72
N ARG A 765 1.80 -25.20 3.53
CA ARG A 765 0.86 -26.21 4.03
C ARG A 765 0.08 -26.85 2.88
N LEU A 766 -0.41 -26.08 1.92
CA LEU A 766 -1.13 -26.59 0.75
C LEU A 766 -0.22 -27.47 -0.12
N LEU A 767 1.03 -27.07 -0.33
CA LEU A 767 2.02 -27.87 -1.06
C LEU A 767 2.30 -29.19 -0.35
N ALA A 768 2.44 -29.19 0.98
CA ALA A 768 2.60 -30.42 1.75
C ALA A 768 1.40 -31.37 1.60
N ILE A 769 0.16 -30.84 1.58
CA ILE A 769 -1.06 -31.62 1.28
C ILE A 769 -1.02 -32.17 -0.14
N ALA A 770 -0.60 -31.34 -1.11
CA ALA A 770 -0.51 -31.74 -2.51
C ALA A 770 0.46 -32.91 -2.70
N VAL A 771 1.65 -32.83 -2.09
CA VAL A 771 2.67 -33.90 -2.14
C VAL A 771 2.13 -35.18 -1.51
N GLU A 772 1.53 -35.08 -0.33
CA GLU A 772 0.91 -36.24 0.33
C GLU A 772 -0.13 -36.93 -0.57
N ARG A 773 -0.95 -36.12 -1.25
CA ARG A 773 -2.11 -36.61 -1.98
C ARG A 773 -1.82 -37.09 -3.41
N PHE A 774 -0.91 -36.42 -4.11
CA PHE A 774 -0.62 -36.67 -5.52
C PHE A 774 0.69 -37.42 -5.76
N LEU A 775 1.61 -37.43 -4.79
CA LEU A 775 2.84 -38.21 -4.88
C LEU A 775 2.80 -39.44 -3.97
N TRP A 776 2.61 -39.26 -2.66
CA TRP A 776 2.72 -40.35 -1.70
C TRP A 776 1.57 -41.35 -1.78
N ALA A 777 0.33 -40.90 -1.66
CA ALA A 777 -0.83 -41.79 -1.68
C ALA A 777 -0.95 -42.63 -2.98
N PRO A 778 -0.71 -42.08 -4.19
CA PRO A 778 -0.74 -42.88 -5.43
C PRO A 778 0.42 -43.87 -5.53
N LEU A 779 1.60 -43.48 -5.05
CA LEU A 779 2.78 -44.36 -5.07
C LEU A 779 2.60 -45.54 -4.10
N GLU A 780 2.04 -45.32 -2.92
CA GLU A 780 1.70 -46.39 -1.96
C GLU A 780 0.66 -47.36 -2.55
N ARG A 781 -0.36 -46.84 -3.24
CA ARG A 781 -1.38 -47.67 -3.91
C ARG A 781 -0.78 -48.54 -5.02
N ARG A 782 0.12 -47.98 -5.86
CA ARG A 782 0.77 -48.72 -6.95
C ARG A 782 1.76 -49.77 -6.44
N THR A 783 2.55 -49.43 -5.43
CA THR A 783 3.62 -50.29 -4.92
C THR A 783 3.17 -51.27 -3.84
N LYS A 784 1.96 -51.11 -3.29
CA LYS A 784 1.41 -51.86 -2.14
C LYS A 784 2.32 -51.86 -0.90
N ARG A 785 3.24 -50.91 -0.82
CA ARG A 785 4.18 -50.72 0.29
C ARG A 785 3.98 -49.31 0.84
N ARG A 786 3.92 -49.18 2.15
CA ARG A 786 3.87 -47.87 2.80
C ARG A 786 5.21 -47.18 2.65
N ILE A 787 5.18 -45.89 2.32
CA ILE A 787 6.39 -45.09 2.26
C ILE A 787 6.85 -44.84 3.70
N PRO A 788 8.15 -44.98 3.99
CA PRO A 788 8.65 -44.72 5.33
C PRO A 788 8.30 -43.31 5.80
N ASN A 789 7.76 -43.20 7.03
CA ASN A 789 7.38 -41.91 7.62
C ASN A 789 8.54 -40.89 7.63
N VAL A 790 9.79 -41.37 7.70
CA VAL A 790 10.99 -40.53 7.62
C VAL A 790 11.05 -39.74 6.32
N VAL A 791 10.76 -40.37 5.17
CA VAL A 791 10.79 -39.70 3.86
C VAL A 791 9.70 -38.63 3.79
N ARG A 792 8.50 -38.95 4.27
CA ARG A 792 7.38 -38.01 4.33
C ARG A 792 7.69 -36.80 5.20
N MET A 793 8.23 -37.04 6.40
CA MET A 793 8.65 -35.99 7.33
C MET A 793 9.75 -35.12 6.73
N MET A 794 10.75 -35.71 6.06
CA MET A 794 11.82 -34.97 5.39
C MET A 794 11.28 -34.05 4.30
N THR A 795 10.33 -34.52 3.48
CA THR A 795 9.73 -33.67 2.43
C THR A 795 8.90 -32.53 3.01
N SER A 796 8.08 -32.79 4.04
CA SER A 796 7.34 -31.72 4.72
C SER A 796 8.28 -30.72 5.40
N LEU A 797 9.34 -31.21 6.06
CA LEU A 797 10.36 -30.36 6.68
C LEU A 797 11.03 -29.45 5.65
N SER A 798 11.43 -29.99 4.50
CA SER A 798 12.03 -29.19 3.43
C SER A 798 11.08 -28.09 2.94
N ILE A 799 9.81 -28.41 2.72
CA ILE A 799 8.80 -27.42 2.29
C ILE A 799 8.68 -26.27 3.30
N TYR A 800 8.56 -26.57 4.59
CA TYR A 800 8.46 -25.54 5.62
C TYR A 800 9.77 -24.78 5.84
N LEU A 801 10.92 -25.44 5.68
CA LEU A 801 12.23 -24.80 5.76
C LEU A 801 12.41 -23.76 4.64
N PHE A 802 12.06 -24.09 3.40
CA PHE A 802 12.08 -23.15 2.29
C PHE A 802 11.11 -21.98 2.51
N ALA A 803 9.90 -22.25 2.99
CA ALA A 803 8.95 -21.19 3.34
C ALA A 803 9.50 -20.27 4.44
N SER A 804 10.16 -20.84 5.45
CA SER A 804 10.78 -20.08 6.54
C SER A 804 11.94 -19.22 6.05
N PHE A 805 12.75 -19.68 5.10
CA PHE A 805 13.75 -18.85 4.46
C PHE A 805 13.13 -17.71 3.64
N GLY A 806 12.03 -17.98 2.94
CA GLY A 806 11.22 -16.94 2.28
C GLY A 806 10.73 -15.88 3.28
N VAL A 807 10.24 -16.30 4.45
CA VAL A 807 9.85 -15.40 5.54
C VAL A 807 11.03 -14.53 6.00
N VAL A 808 12.19 -15.14 6.30
CA VAL A 808 13.36 -14.40 6.77
C VAL A 808 13.86 -13.38 5.74
N ALA A 809 13.90 -13.76 4.45
CA ALA A 809 14.35 -12.86 3.39
C ALA A 809 13.35 -11.75 3.08
N PHE A 810 12.09 -12.10 2.84
CA PHE A 810 11.12 -11.16 2.25
C PHE A 810 10.24 -10.47 3.29
N VAL A 811 10.05 -11.06 4.48
CA VAL A 811 9.24 -10.44 5.55
C VAL A 811 10.11 -9.67 6.52
N PHE A 812 11.26 -10.24 6.91
CA PHE A 812 12.19 -9.59 7.84
C PHE A 812 13.34 -8.84 7.17
N GLY A 813 13.45 -8.91 5.83
CA GLY A 813 14.50 -8.21 5.07
C GLY A 813 15.92 -8.68 5.40
N LYS A 814 16.10 -9.88 5.99
CA LYS A 814 17.40 -10.36 6.45
C LYS A 814 18.09 -11.21 5.39
N THR A 815 19.40 -11.06 5.27
CA THR A 815 20.21 -11.84 4.32
C THR A 815 20.29 -13.31 4.75
N ILE A 816 19.79 -14.23 3.91
CA ILE A 816 19.82 -15.68 4.18
C ILE A 816 21.26 -16.21 4.17
N THR A 817 22.22 -15.49 3.59
CA THR A 817 23.62 -15.91 3.41
C THR A 817 24.27 -16.37 4.72
N SER A 818 23.99 -15.68 5.83
CA SER A 818 24.49 -16.05 7.16
C SER A 818 23.89 -17.37 7.68
N LEU A 819 22.58 -17.57 7.49
CA LEU A 819 21.88 -18.79 7.85
C LEU A 819 22.32 -19.97 6.97
N LEU A 820 22.45 -19.77 5.66
CA LEU A 820 22.92 -20.76 4.69
C LEU A 820 24.35 -21.25 5.00
N ALA A 821 25.23 -20.34 5.45
CA ALA A 821 26.58 -20.73 5.86
C ALA A 821 26.55 -21.73 7.04
N THR A 822 25.70 -21.49 8.04
CA THR A 822 25.55 -22.40 9.19
C THR A 822 24.85 -23.71 8.83
N THR A 823 23.85 -23.70 7.93
CA THR A 823 23.18 -24.93 7.49
C THR A 823 24.05 -25.79 6.58
N GLY A 824 24.98 -25.17 5.82
CA GLY A 824 25.97 -25.89 5.01
C GLY A 824 26.88 -26.80 5.84
N LEU A 825 27.33 -26.34 7.01
CA LEU A 825 28.14 -27.16 7.92
C LEU A 825 27.35 -28.37 8.44
N THR A 826 26.09 -28.15 8.86
CA THR A 826 25.21 -29.22 9.33
C THR A 826 24.87 -30.22 8.21
N ALA A 827 24.62 -29.73 7.00
CA ALA A 827 24.37 -30.57 5.83
C ALA A 827 25.59 -31.42 5.46
N MET A 828 26.80 -30.88 5.62
CA MET A 828 28.05 -31.62 5.44
C MET A 828 28.17 -32.75 6.48
N ILE A 829 27.91 -32.48 7.76
CA ILE A 829 27.95 -33.49 8.83
C ILE A 829 26.94 -34.62 8.56
N ILE A 830 25.70 -34.27 8.20
CA ILE A 830 24.66 -35.24 7.85
C ILE A 830 25.05 -36.03 6.59
N GLY A 831 25.60 -35.34 5.58
CA GLY A 831 26.09 -35.95 4.35
C GLY A 831 27.16 -37.00 4.61
N LEU A 832 28.13 -36.69 5.48
CA LEU A 832 29.17 -37.64 5.92
C LEU A 832 28.56 -38.85 6.66
N ALA A 833 27.56 -38.62 7.53
CA ALA A 833 26.89 -39.70 8.26
C ALA A 833 26.07 -40.63 7.34
N VAL A 834 25.51 -40.11 6.25
CA VAL A 834 24.67 -40.86 5.30
C VAL A 834 25.46 -41.42 4.11
N GLN A 835 26.70 -40.96 3.90
CA GLN A 835 27.57 -41.34 2.76
C GLN A 835 27.62 -42.86 2.52
N ALA A 836 27.84 -43.65 3.58
CA ALA A 836 27.91 -45.10 3.48
C ALA A 836 26.59 -45.75 3.03
N ASN A 837 25.45 -45.18 3.42
CA ASN A 837 24.13 -45.68 3.00
C ASN A 837 23.88 -45.36 1.52
N ILE A 838 24.25 -44.17 1.06
CA ILE A 838 24.11 -43.78 -0.36
C ILE A 838 25.00 -44.64 -1.25
N ALA A 839 26.25 -44.88 -0.85
CA ALA A 839 27.17 -45.76 -1.58
C ALA A 839 26.59 -47.17 -1.78
N ASN A 840 25.91 -47.73 -0.76
CA ASN A 840 25.23 -49.02 -0.88
C ASN A 840 24.06 -49.01 -1.88
N VAL A 841 23.33 -47.89 -2.02
CA VAL A 841 22.25 -47.77 -3.00
C VAL A 841 22.79 -47.73 -4.42
N PHE A 842 23.80 -46.90 -4.67
CA PHE A 842 24.45 -46.82 -5.99
C PHE A 842 25.07 -48.15 -6.39
N SER A 843 25.73 -48.82 -5.45
CA SER A 843 26.27 -50.17 -5.68
C SER A 843 25.17 -51.18 -6.03
N GLY A 844 24.00 -51.06 -5.41
CA GLY A 844 22.83 -51.88 -5.77
C GLY A 844 22.33 -51.63 -7.21
N ILE A 845 22.35 -50.38 -7.67
CA ILE A 845 21.98 -50.02 -9.05
C ILE A 845 23.02 -50.59 -10.03
N ILE A 846 24.31 -50.40 -9.76
CA ILE A 846 25.42 -50.88 -10.61
C ILE A 846 25.38 -52.40 -10.73
N LEU A 847 25.25 -53.13 -9.61
CA LEU A 847 25.16 -54.59 -9.61
C LEU A 847 23.95 -55.11 -10.41
N ASN A 848 22.85 -54.36 -10.46
CA ASN A 848 21.68 -54.73 -11.26
C ASN A 848 21.89 -54.49 -12.77
N ILE A 849 22.68 -53.47 -13.13
CA ILE A 849 23.00 -53.11 -14.52
C ILE A 849 24.07 -54.06 -15.08
N GLU A 850 25.20 -54.22 -14.39
CA GLU A 850 26.35 -55.00 -14.87
C GLU A 850 26.13 -56.52 -14.75
N ARG A 851 25.26 -56.93 -13.81
CA ARG A 851 24.91 -58.34 -13.54
C ARG A 851 26.12 -59.30 -13.53
N PRO A 852 27.15 -59.06 -12.71
CA PRO A 852 28.27 -60.00 -12.55
C PRO A 852 27.81 -61.38 -12.06
N PHE A 853 26.67 -61.44 -11.38
CA PHE A 853 25.96 -62.65 -10.97
C PHE A 853 24.45 -62.41 -10.93
N SER A 854 23.69 -63.49 -11.07
CA SER A 854 22.22 -63.50 -11.06
C SER A 854 21.67 -64.25 -9.85
N LEU A 855 20.37 -64.06 -9.58
CA LEU A 855 19.65 -64.91 -8.63
C LEU A 855 19.81 -66.38 -9.03
N GLY A 856 20.21 -67.22 -8.09
CA GLY A 856 20.49 -68.64 -8.28
C GLY A 856 21.95 -68.98 -8.64
N ASP A 857 22.80 -68.01 -8.96
CA ASP A 857 24.22 -68.25 -9.24
C ASP A 857 24.97 -68.64 -7.96
N PHE A 858 25.93 -69.54 -8.11
CA PHE A 858 26.83 -69.98 -7.05
C PHE A 858 28.14 -69.20 -7.17
N ILE A 859 28.42 -68.38 -6.15
CA ILE A 859 29.49 -67.39 -6.22
C ILE A 859 30.37 -67.46 -4.97
N LYS A 860 31.62 -67.04 -5.13
CA LYS A 860 32.50 -66.69 -4.01
C LYS A 860 32.74 -65.19 -4.02
N ILE A 861 32.38 -64.55 -2.92
CA ILE A 861 32.68 -63.15 -2.65
C ILE A 861 33.55 -63.11 -1.39
N ASN A 862 34.81 -62.69 -1.52
CA ASN A 862 35.83 -62.77 -0.47
C ASN A 862 35.99 -64.21 0.09
N THR A 863 35.65 -64.43 1.37
CA THR A 863 35.67 -65.74 2.03
C THR A 863 34.33 -66.47 2.00
N LEU A 864 33.26 -65.80 1.56
CA LEU A 864 31.90 -66.36 1.55
C LEU A 864 31.67 -67.11 0.23
N ILE A 865 31.25 -68.37 0.33
CA ILE A 865 30.92 -69.24 -0.79
C ILE A 865 29.48 -69.68 -0.61
N GLY A 866 28.65 -69.52 -1.64
CA GLY A 866 27.26 -69.93 -1.56
C GLY A 866 26.41 -69.49 -2.74
N GLN A 867 25.12 -69.83 -2.68
CA GLN A 867 24.15 -69.49 -3.71
C GLN A 867 23.49 -68.14 -3.43
N VAL A 868 23.35 -67.29 -4.46
CA VAL A 868 22.61 -66.03 -4.36
C VAL A 868 21.10 -66.32 -4.32
N VAL A 869 20.47 -66.02 -3.19
CA VAL A 869 19.03 -66.31 -2.97
C VAL A 869 18.16 -65.07 -3.16
N ASP A 870 18.68 -63.89 -2.82
CA ASP A 870 17.92 -62.64 -2.91
C ASP A 870 18.86 -61.47 -3.19
N ILE A 871 18.43 -60.52 -4.01
CA ILE A 871 19.15 -59.27 -4.30
C ILE A 871 18.17 -58.13 -4.07
N THR A 872 18.37 -57.40 -2.97
CA THR A 872 17.56 -56.21 -2.64
C THR A 872 18.29 -54.94 -3.04
N TRP A 873 17.61 -53.79 -2.95
CA TRP A 873 18.20 -52.48 -3.26
C TRP A 873 19.37 -52.08 -2.35
N ARG A 874 19.58 -52.74 -1.19
CA ARG A 874 20.67 -52.42 -0.24
C ARG A 874 21.57 -53.61 0.11
N THR A 875 21.08 -54.85 0.01
CA THR A 875 21.81 -56.05 0.41
C THR A 875 21.59 -57.21 -0.55
N ILE A 876 22.62 -58.03 -0.74
CA ILE A 876 22.54 -59.37 -1.35
C ILE A 876 22.47 -60.41 -0.23
N ARG A 877 21.66 -61.44 -0.41
CA ARG A 877 21.58 -62.58 0.51
C ARG A 877 22.14 -63.82 -0.16
N ILE A 878 23.15 -64.40 0.47
CA ILE A 878 23.86 -65.58 0.00
C ILE A 878 23.58 -66.71 1.00
N GLN A 879 23.15 -67.87 0.50
CA GLN A 879 23.04 -69.08 1.29
C GLN A 879 24.34 -69.86 1.19
N SER A 880 25.07 -69.97 2.30
CA SER A 880 26.30 -70.75 2.41
C SER A 880 26.03 -72.25 2.23
N ASP A 881 27.05 -73.03 1.90
CA ASP A 881 26.97 -74.50 1.79
C ASP A 881 26.53 -75.17 3.11
N ASP A 882 26.82 -74.53 4.24
CA ASP A 882 26.38 -74.97 5.57
C ASP A 882 24.91 -74.59 5.89
N GLY A 883 24.18 -74.05 4.91
CA GLY A 883 22.77 -73.67 5.01
C GLY A 883 22.49 -72.29 5.62
N GLN A 884 23.52 -71.55 6.05
CA GLN A 884 23.37 -70.23 6.67
C GLN A 884 23.04 -69.13 5.66
N MET A 885 22.13 -68.21 6.03
CA MET A 885 21.78 -67.03 5.22
C MET A 885 22.62 -65.81 5.62
N VAL A 886 23.54 -65.40 4.75
CA VAL A 886 24.44 -64.26 4.97
C VAL A 886 23.94 -63.06 4.16
N SER A 887 23.66 -61.94 4.84
CA SER A 887 23.25 -60.69 4.19
C SER A 887 24.44 -59.73 4.05
N LEU A 888 24.88 -59.49 2.82
CA LEU A 888 26.01 -58.63 2.48
C LEU A 888 25.50 -57.28 1.93
N PRO A 889 25.93 -56.12 2.48
CA PRO A 889 25.62 -54.82 1.89
C PRO A 889 26.14 -54.72 0.44
N ASN A 890 25.34 -54.12 -0.44
CA ASN A 890 25.66 -54.03 -1.87
C ASN A 890 26.99 -53.32 -2.14
N GLY A 891 27.37 -52.31 -1.34
CA GLY A 891 28.68 -51.64 -1.45
C GLY A 891 29.83 -52.60 -1.22
N LYS A 892 29.77 -53.39 -0.13
CA LYS A 892 30.78 -54.41 0.15
C LYS A 892 30.83 -55.53 -0.90
N ALA A 893 29.69 -55.84 -1.53
CA ALA A 893 29.64 -56.85 -2.58
C ALA A 893 30.20 -56.34 -3.92
N SER A 894 29.98 -55.06 -4.24
CA SER A 894 30.47 -54.43 -5.47
C SER A 894 31.98 -54.16 -5.44
N GLU A 895 32.54 -53.90 -4.26
CA GLU A 895 33.98 -53.68 -4.06
C GLU A 895 34.79 -54.98 -3.97
N ALA A 896 34.13 -56.12 -3.74
CA ALA A 896 34.78 -57.40 -3.53
C ALA A 896 35.09 -58.13 -4.84
N GLU A 897 36.16 -58.93 -4.85
CA GLU A 897 36.44 -59.85 -5.94
C GLU A 897 35.36 -60.94 -5.98
N VAL A 898 34.66 -61.06 -7.13
CA VAL A 898 33.56 -62.01 -7.32
C VAL A 898 33.99 -63.11 -8.28
N HIS A 899 34.07 -64.33 -7.78
CA HIS A 899 34.20 -65.52 -8.63
C HIS A 899 32.82 -66.13 -8.85
N ASN A 900 32.34 -66.10 -10.09
CA ASN A 900 31.09 -66.74 -10.48
C ASN A 900 31.38 -68.13 -11.05
N PHE A 901 31.04 -69.18 -10.29
CA PHE A 901 31.28 -70.57 -10.71
C PHE A 901 30.15 -71.12 -11.59
N SER A 902 29.02 -70.43 -11.67
CA SER A 902 27.85 -70.86 -12.46
C SER A 902 27.96 -70.52 -13.94
N ARG A 903 28.86 -69.59 -14.32
CA ARG A 903 29.04 -69.17 -15.73
C ARG A 903 30.18 -69.89 -16.48
N ALA A 904 30.98 -70.73 -15.82
CA ALA A 904 32.07 -71.47 -16.46
C ALA A 904 31.58 -72.80 -17.08
N ASN A 905 32.02 -73.09 -18.32
CA ASN A 905 31.57 -74.25 -19.09
C ASN A 905 32.37 -75.53 -18.74
N GLY A 906 32.31 -75.93 -17.47
CA GLY A 906 33.08 -77.04 -16.89
C GLY A 906 34.34 -76.57 -16.16
N MET A 907 34.70 -77.29 -15.10
CA MET A 907 35.82 -76.96 -14.21
C MET A 907 36.85 -78.08 -14.21
N ASN A 908 38.10 -77.76 -14.54
CA ASN A 908 39.21 -78.70 -14.43
C ASN A 908 39.67 -78.81 -12.97
N THR A 909 39.76 -80.02 -12.47
CA THR A 909 40.26 -80.36 -11.13
C THR A 909 41.32 -81.44 -11.23
N ASN A 910 42.15 -81.60 -10.20
CA ASN A 910 43.11 -82.69 -10.11
C ASN A 910 43.12 -83.33 -8.72
N THR A 911 43.67 -84.53 -8.64
CA THR A 911 43.97 -85.25 -7.40
C THR A 911 45.24 -86.07 -7.57
N ASN A 912 45.93 -86.38 -6.47
CA ASN A 912 47.10 -87.25 -6.49
C ASN A 912 46.71 -88.63 -5.93
N ILE A 913 47.24 -89.68 -6.54
CA ILE A 913 47.08 -91.09 -6.16
C ILE A 913 48.49 -91.60 -5.85
N TYR A 914 48.66 -92.25 -4.70
CA TYR A 914 49.95 -92.75 -4.23
C TYR A 914 49.90 -94.28 -4.14
N VAL A 915 50.95 -94.95 -4.63
CA VAL A 915 51.06 -96.42 -4.67
C VAL A 915 52.49 -96.83 -4.30
N HIS A 916 52.69 -98.02 -3.71
CA HIS A 916 54.03 -98.48 -3.37
C HIS A 916 54.93 -98.68 -4.62
N PRO A 917 56.21 -98.26 -4.63
CA PRO A 917 57.10 -98.30 -5.81
C PRO A 917 57.48 -99.70 -6.30
N ARG A 918 57.02 -100.74 -5.61
CA ARG A 918 57.27 -102.15 -5.99
C ARG A 918 56.43 -102.58 -7.19
N HIS A 919 55.39 -101.80 -7.51
CA HIS A 919 54.53 -102.04 -8.65
C HIS A 919 55.01 -101.22 -9.85
N GLU A 920 55.13 -101.88 -11.00
CA GLU A 920 55.58 -101.25 -12.24
C GLU A 920 54.63 -100.10 -12.65
N PRO A 921 55.15 -98.87 -12.90
CA PRO A 921 54.31 -97.69 -13.12
C PRO A 921 53.34 -97.82 -14.30
N GLU A 922 53.74 -98.48 -15.39
CA GLU A 922 52.88 -98.70 -16.56
C GLU A 922 51.67 -99.58 -16.21
N ARG A 923 51.87 -100.58 -15.37
CA ARG A 923 50.80 -101.45 -14.87
C ARG A 923 49.83 -100.68 -13.98
N VAL A 924 50.33 -99.81 -13.11
CA VAL A 924 49.50 -98.96 -12.24
C VAL A 924 48.70 -97.95 -13.06
N LEU A 925 49.33 -97.31 -14.06
CA LEU A 925 48.67 -96.38 -15.00
C LEU A 925 47.50 -97.05 -15.71
N ALA A 926 47.70 -98.22 -16.32
CA ALA A 926 46.66 -98.94 -17.03
C ALA A 926 45.44 -99.26 -16.14
N ILE A 927 45.67 -99.54 -14.85
CA ILE A 927 44.61 -99.84 -13.89
C ILE A 927 43.87 -98.57 -13.45
N ILE A 928 44.58 -97.47 -13.24
CA ILE A 928 43.95 -96.16 -12.96
C ILE A 928 43.11 -95.72 -14.16
N GLU A 929 43.64 -95.85 -15.39
CA GLU A 929 42.91 -95.53 -16.62
C GLU A 929 41.65 -96.39 -16.78
N ALA A 930 41.74 -97.69 -16.50
CA ALA A 930 40.58 -98.58 -16.50
C ALA A 930 39.53 -98.20 -15.44
N ALA A 931 39.95 -97.82 -14.23
CA ALA A 931 39.05 -97.36 -13.17
C ALA A 931 38.34 -96.04 -13.55
N VAL A 932 39.07 -95.13 -14.20
CA VAL A 932 38.58 -93.83 -14.65
C VAL A 932 37.66 -93.96 -15.87
N ALA A 933 37.92 -94.90 -16.78
CA ALA A 933 37.11 -95.13 -17.98
C ALA A 933 35.62 -95.37 -17.65
N GLU A 934 35.33 -95.94 -16.48
CA GLU A 934 33.98 -96.25 -16.03
C GLU A 934 33.30 -95.14 -15.20
N MET A 935 33.99 -94.03 -14.90
CA MET A 935 33.44 -92.95 -14.08
C MET A 935 32.36 -92.15 -14.81
N LYS A 936 31.20 -91.96 -14.16
CA LYS A 936 30.06 -91.22 -14.73
C LYS A 936 30.08 -89.71 -14.44
N GLN A 937 30.74 -89.28 -13.37
CA GLN A 937 30.70 -87.88 -12.93
C GLN A 937 31.70 -86.95 -13.63
N ILE A 938 32.53 -87.46 -14.54
CA ILE A 938 33.56 -86.70 -15.26
C ILE A 938 33.05 -86.25 -16.63
N LEU A 939 33.32 -85.00 -17.01
CA LEU A 939 33.05 -84.48 -18.35
C LEU A 939 34.11 -84.97 -19.35
N ARG A 940 33.70 -85.33 -20.57
CA ARG A 940 34.60 -85.77 -21.65
C ARG A 940 34.33 -85.05 -22.98
N ASN A 941 33.79 -83.84 -22.91
CA ASN A 941 33.15 -83.21 -24.06
C ASN A 941 34.13 -82.52 -25.02
N THR A 942 35.35 -82.19 -24.57
CA THR A 942 36.41 -81.56 -25.37
C THR A 942 37.77 -82.21 -25.10
N PRO A 943 38.75 -82.12 -26.02
CA PRO A 943 40.09 -82.69 -25.84
C PRO A 943 40.78 -82.23 -24.54
N GLU A 944 40.59 -80.97 -24.15
CA GLU A 944 41.14 -80.37 -22.92
C GLU A 944 40.46 -80.85 -21.63
N GLN A 945 39.28 -81.48 -21.75
CA GLN A 945 38.51 -82.03 -20.63
C GLN A 945 38.69 -83.54 -20.48
N MET A 946 39.51 -84.18 -21.33
CA MET A 946 39.77 -85.60 -21.20
C MET A 946 40.52 -85.91 -19.90
N PRO A 947 40.09 -86.94 -19.15
CA PRO A 947 40.82 -87.37 -17.97
C PRO A 947 42.23 -87.81 -18.36
N SER A 948 43.24 -87.30 -17.66
CA SER A 948 44.64 -87.65 -17.90
C SER A 948 45.32 -88.06 -16.60
N VAL A 949 46.13 -89.11 -16.67
CA VAL A 949 46.92 -89.61 -15.54
C VAL A 949 48.40 -89.50 -15.91
N TYR A 950 49.18 -88.85 -15.05
CA TYR A 950 50.62 -88.71 -15.23
C TYR A 950 51.36 -89.36 -14.08
N TYR A 951 52.33 -90.22 -14.38
CA TYR A 951 53.31 -90.67 -13.40
C TYR A 951 54.32 -89.54 -13.17
N LEU A 952 54.45 -89.09 -11.93
CA LEU A 952 55.30 -87.96 -11.54
C LEU A 952 56.63 -88.39 -10.90
N GLY A 953 56.90 -89.70 -10.85
CA GLY A 953 58.10 -90.26 -10.23
C GLY A 953 57.84 -90.82 -8.83
N VAL A 954 58.94 -91.27 -8.19
CA VAL A 954 58.93 -91.71 -6.80
C VAL A 954 59.32 -90.52 -5.91
N GLU A 955 58.47 -90.19 -4.96
CA GLU A 955 58.75 -89.17 -3.94
C GLU A 955 58.71 -89.79 -2.54
N LEU A 956 59.48 -89.21 -1.62
CA LEU A 956 59.42 -89.56 -0.20
C LEU A 956 58.29 -88.73 0.43
N VAL A 957 57.20 -89.38 0.80
CA VAL A 957 56.09 -88.74 1.51
C VAL A 957 56.03 -89.36 2.90
N ASN A 958 56.13 -88.54 3.94
CA ASN A 958 56.10 -88.97 5.35
C ASN A 958 57.01 -90.18 5.69
N GLY A 959 58.21 -90.25 5.09
CA GLY A 959 59.19 -91.31 5.35
C GLY A 959 59.06 -92.58 4.51
N TYR A 960 58.05 -92.68 3.65
CA TYR A 960 57.85 -93.82 2.74
C TYR A 960 58.09 -93.39 1.29
N TRP A 961 58.83 -94.21 0.55
CA TRP A 961 58.97 -94.03 -0.89
C TRP A 961 57.66 -94.43 -1.55
N VAL A 962 57.04 -93.51 -2.29
CA VAL A 962 55.77 -93.74 -2.99
C VAL A 962 55.86 -93.31 -4.44
N SER A 963 55.26 -94.08 -5.33
CA SER A 963 55.03 -93.70 -6.72
C SER A 963 53.82 -92.78 -6.79
N ARG A 964 54.03 -91.54 -7.25
CA ARG A 964 52.96 -90.54 -7.36
C ARG A 964 52.37 -90.50 -8.75
N PHE A 965 51.04 -90.61 -8.82
CA PHE A 965 50.27 -90.42 -10.04
C PHE A 965 49.34 -89.22 -9.87
N ARG A 966 49.34 -88.28 -10.81
CA ARG A 966 48.40 -87.16 -10.82
C ARG A 966 47.30 -87.42 -11.80
N PHE A 967 46.07 -87.38 -11.30
CA PHE A 967 44.86 -87.53 -12.09
C PHE A 967 44.18 -86.18 -12.27
N ASN A 968 44.08 -85.72 -13.52
CA ASN A 968 43.36 -84.51 -13.89
C ASN A 968 42.03 -84.88 -14.54
N PHE A 969 40.94 -84.21 -14.18
CA PHE A 969 39.61 -84.47 -14.73
C PHE A 969 38.71 -83.22 -14.70
N ALA A 970 37.76 -83.15 -15.61
CA ALA A 970 36.81 -82.05 -15.70
C ALA A 970 35.45 -82.39 -15.05
N LEU A 971 34.83 -81.42 -14.38
CA LEU A 971 33.51 -81.56 -13.74
C LEU A 971 32.52 -80.53 -14.25
N ALA A 972 31.23 -80.90 -14.29
CA ALA A 972 30.15 -80.00 -14.73
C ALA A 972 29.86 -78.84 -13.76
N HIS A 973 30.09 -79.02 -12.46
CA HIS A 973 29.94 -78.00 -11.42
C HIS A 973 30.67 -78.43 -10.15
N LEU A 974 31.15 -77.47 -9.35
CA LEU A 974 31.91 -77.71 -8.13
C LEU A 974 31.17 -78.61 -7.13
N GLY A 975 29.84 -78.49 -7.04
CA GLY A 975 29.00 -79.31 -6.15
C GLY A 975 29.06 -80.82 -6.42
N LYS A 976 29.58 -81.26 -7.58
CA LYS A 976 29.80 -82.69 -7.89
C LYS A 976 31.18 -83.21 -7.50
N ARG A 977 32.11 -82.35 -7.06
CA ARG A 977 33.48 -82.74 -6.73
C ARG A 977 33.54 -83.86 -5.71
N ASN A 978 32.80 -83.75 -4.61
CA ASN A 978 32.81 -84.78 -3.56
C ASN A 978 32.21 -86.11 -4.05
N LYS A 979 31.16 -86.06 -4.87
CA LYS A 979 30.57 -87.26 -5.49
C LYS A 979 31.54 -87.92 -6.49
N ALA A 980 32.25 -87.13 -7.29
CA ALA A 980 33.22 -87.63 -8.25
C ALA A 980 34.47 -88.23 -7.58
N LEU A 981 34.98 -87.59 -6.51
CA LEU A 981 36.08 -88.15 -5.71
C LEU A 981 35.66 -89.44 -5.01
N HIS A 982 34.45 -89.49 -4.45
CA HIS A 982 33.93 -90.73 -3.85
C HIS A 982 33.84 -91.88 -4.86
N GLU A 983 33.34 -91.62 -6.08
CA GLU A 983 33.30 -92.62 -7.16
C GLU A 983 34.72 -93.05 -7.60
N LEU A 984 35.66 -92.10 -7.74
CA LEU A 984 37.05 -92.39 -8.10
C LEU A 984 37.71 -93.32 -7.07
N TRP A 985 37.66 -92.94 -5.80
CA TRP A 985 38.31 -93.71 -4.73
C TRP A 985 37.66 -95.08 -4.55
N GLY A 986 36.33 -95.19 -4.65
CA GLY A 986 35.64 -96.49 -4.60
C GLY A 986 36.05 -97.44 -5.72
N ARG A 987 36.23 -96.92 -6.95
CA ARG A 987 36.65 -97.74 -8.10
C ARG A 987 38.12 -98.10 -8.06
N LEU A 988 38.99 -97.17 -7.64
CA LEU A 988 40.41 -97.46 -7.45
C LEU A 988 40.60 -98.53 -6.37
N TRP A 989 39.85 -98.43 -5.26
CA TRP A 989 39.82 -99.45 -4.22
C TRP A 989 39.54 -100.84 -4.81
N GLU A 990 38.47 -100.96 -5.60
CA GLU A 990 38.06 -102.23 -6.20
C GLU A 990 39.10 -102.77 -7.20
N LYS A 991 39.56 -101.94 -8.15
CA LYS A 991 40.48 -102.37 -9.21
C LYS A 991 41.89 -102.65 -8.68
N PHE A 992 42.40 -101.87 -7.73
CA PHE A 992 43.69 -102.14 -7.11
C PHE A 992 43.66 -103.42 -6.27
N HIS A 993 42.55 -103.67 -5.55
CA HIS A 993 42.38 -104.91 -4.80
C HIS A 993 42.33 -106.14 -5.72
N GLN A 994 41.58 -106.08 -6.83
CA GLN A 994 41.53 -107.16 -7.83
C GLN A 994 42.90 -107.42 -8.51
N ALA A 995 43.72 -106.39 -8.67
CA ALA A 995 45.02 -106.49 -9.34
C ALA A 995 46.19 -106.82 -8.40
N GLY A 996 45.94 -106.99 -7.09
CA GLY A 996 46.98 -107.22 -6.08
C GLY A 996 47.94 -106.03 -5.92
N ILE A 997 47.50 -104.82 -6.24
CA ILE A 997 48.26 -103.59 -6.01
C ILE A 997 48.02 -103.18 -4.57
N ASP A 998 49.11 -103.03 -3.82
CA ASP A 998 49.02 -102.52 -2.47
C ASP A 998 49.04 -100.99 -2.48
N TRP A 999 47.87 -100.45 -2.21
CA TRP A 999 47.60 -99.04 -2.10
C TRP A 999 47.10 -98.68 -0.69
N HIS A 1000 46.88 -99.69 0.17
CA HIS A 1000 46.06 -99.57 1.39
C HIS A 1000 46.87 -99.27 2.66
N ASP A 1001 48.20 -99.41 2.63
CA ASP A 1001 49.05 -99.19 3.81
C ASP A 1001 49.68 -97.79 3.92
N LEU A 1002 49.38 -96.86 3.02
CA LEU A 1002 49.96 -95.51 3.08
C LEU A 1002 49.13 -94.51 3.92
N GLU A 1003 47.83 -94.69 4.15
CA GLU A 1003 47.03 -93.72 4.92
C GLU A 1003 47.02 -93.96 6.44
N ARG A 1004 47.33 -95.17 6.93
CA ARG A 1004 47.34 -95.45 8.38
C ARG A 1004 48.63 -95.03 9.10
N GLU A 1005 49.74 -94.89 8.38
CA GLU A 1005 51.05 -94.48 8.94
C GLU A 1005 51.49 -93.06 8.51
N MET A 1006 50.66 -92.35 7.74
CA MET A 1006 50.88 -90.95 7.31
C MET A 1006 50.23 -89.90 8.20
N LEU A 1007 49.67 -90.28 9.34
CA LEU A 1007 49.28 -89.32 10.37
C LEU A 1007 50.55 -88.74 11.01
N PRO A 1008 50.83 -87.42 10.91
CA PRO A 1008 51.80 -86.82 11.82
C PRO A 1008 51.32 -87.07 13.26
N LEU A 1009 52.20 -87.63 14.09
CA LEU A 1009 52.10 -87.56 15.55
C LEU A 1009 51.78 -86.09 15.93
N PRO A 1010 50.91 -85.84 16.92
CA PRO A 1010 50.54 -84.49 17.28
C PRO A 1010 51.72 -83.74 17.90
N GLN A 1011 52.53 -83.07 17.08
CA GLN A 1011 53.29 -81.89 17.49
C GLN A 1011 52.36 -80.68 17.44
N GLN A 1012 51.40 -80.72 18.34
CA GLN A 1012 50.63 -79.57 18.73
C GLN A 1012 51.47 -78.83 19.81
N VAL A 1013 51.46 -77.50 19.79
CA VAL A 1013 51.68 -76.60 20.97
C VAL A 1013 53.07 -75.99 21.24
N ALA A 1014 54.22 -76.45 20.70
CA ALA A 1014 55.51 -75.86 21.14
C ALA A 1014 55.95 -74.54 20.47
N ALA A 1015 55.49 -74.18 19.26
CA ALA A 1015 56.03 -73.01 18.52
C ALA A 1015 55.25 -71.69 18.72
N GLN A 1016 54.14 -71.67 19.47
CA GLN A 1016 53.40 -70.44 19.81
C GLN A 1016 53.69 -69.92 21.24
N ALA A 1017 54.60 -70.57 21.98
CA ALA A 1017 55.00 -70.16 23.32
C ALA A 1017 56.38 -69.47 23.40
N GLU A 1018 57.19 -69.49 22.33
CA GLU A 1018 58.52 -68.83 22.30
C GLU A 1018 58.64 -67.64 21.32
N SER A 1019 57.51 -67.11 20.83
CA SER A 1019 57.47 -65.79 20.15
C SER A 1019 56.65 -64.74 20.92
N ARG A 1020 56.68 -64.79 22.25
CA ARG A 1020 56.50 -63.56 23.05
C ARG A 1020 57.87 -62.97 23.30
N LYS A 1021 58.20 -61.86 22.63
CA LYS A 1021 59.09 -60.81 23.14
C LYS A 1021 58.91 -59.52 22.36
#